data_AF-A0A7Y5CBY8-F1
#
_entry.id   AF-A0A7Y5CBY8-F1
#
_cell.length_a   1.000
_cell.length_b   1.000
_cell.length_c   1.000
_cell.angle_alpha   90.00
_cell.angle_beta   90.00
_cell.angle_gamma   90.00
#
_symmetry.space_group_name_H-M   'P 1'
#
loop_
_entity.id
_entity.type
_entity.pdbx_description
1 polymer ?
#
loop_
_entity_poly.entity_id
_entity_poly.type
_entity_poly.pdbx_seq_one_letter_code
_entity_poly.pdbx_strand_id
1 'polypeptide(L)'
;MSLFASNPAAAFEAGAAKVEITPPLETPLNGYGDRMGRGAIAVHDPVWARSLFLSDGKTAVLLVNTDLCVINRELRDRVFELAPTDVPKENILLTATHTHSAQGGMSHPLIFRAVSGRFMPNVLEDTAQLIVESMQGALAGRKRATIGFDVSSHENLTENRRVPEGPIDPQIGVIRVDDSDGNAIAIVANMAAHPTTVGGPDKLSISADYPGYFYSAVEAQAAAGCVAMFLNGAEGDQRPKNPENLVGWAHTEWVGKQLAAKVMEAAGNITCGELELRVGHATPDLPPTMASSFMPATTVIKTLEIGDLLLTFVPGEPCVEIGLRLRRIALVRGYKAQFTVGLANDHLLYLVPQSAYAAPSYERSMNMYGPGIDEWLFRQFDSLMTRGEKQPEDAPIGDAVKRDVENGVVLELRGTPYEIGHQHGAALAEQLQQAYATQIVARCQDGTWIPKDGWWTYAPSFVDLSPLALTRLGIGARPMLVSLSSETLDVLTGLADGAEMPFDAVWLLQCAPTILASESADALYGAPFCTMLAITGDRAGTDQVLVGRNFDWPESLTPIVRDMDPKGGMRYVQVGFASTIGAFTGMNEAGLAVAVERVESLGAPSLAGPPVEMVLHDALQKDRSVAEVLTRLDAAPHLRGYHVLVCDAIAENARVVELGETRTTRVASNGVLLGVNPAEAPQHDADYRYQRINALLRSQRVIESDALARVMADREPGRSGQQTIVNDQTRHSVVMEPRYKRMHVSFPDANGKLGRPVTISLRKTAP
;
A
#
# COMPACT_ATOMS: atom_id res chain seq x y z
N MET A 1 -40.09 28.39 49.07
CA MET A 1 -38.96 27.50 49.36
C MET A 1 -39.04 26.31 48.42
N SER A 2 -38.22 26.30 47.37
CA SER A 2 -37.89 25.10 46.61
C SER A 2 -36.39 25.15 46.41
N LEU A 3 -35.67 24.27 47.09
CA LEU A 3 -34.22 24.15 47.01
C LEU A 3 -33.84 23.70 45.60
N PHE A 4 -33.07 24.51 44.90
CA PHE A 4 -32.28 24.04 43.77
C PHE A 4 -31.22 23.10 44.33
N ALA A 5 -31.41 21.79 44.17
CA ALA A 5 -30.35 20.83 44.35
C ALA A 5 -29.38 21.01 43.17
N SER A 6 -28.31 21.78 43.39
CA SER A 6 -27.13 21.71 42.54
C SER A 6 -26.57 20.29 42.66
N ASN A 7 -26.65 19.51 41.58
CA ASN A 7 -25.94 18.24 41.50
C ASN A 7 -24.44 18.56 41.71
N PRO A 8 -23.77 18.05 42.76
CA PRO A 8 -22.34 18.28 42.91
C PRO A 8 -21.64 17.70 41.68
N ALA A 9 -20.72 18.47 41.07
CA ALA A 9 -19.82 17.91 40.06
C ALA A 9 -19.10 16.71 40.70
N ALA A 10 -19.29 15.52 40.13
CA ALA A 10 -18.62 14.32 40.62
C ALA A 10 -17.09 14.50 40.46
N ALA A 11 -16.34 14.14 41.50
CA ALA A 11 -14.89 14.29 41.51
C ALA A 11 -14.22 13.30 40.55
N PHE A 12 -13.06 13.66 40.00
CA PHE A 12 -12.27 12.74 39.18
C PHE A 12 -11.79 11.55 40.02
N GLU A 13 -11.97 10.34 39.51
CA GLU A 13 -11.57 9.08 40.16
C GLU A 13 -10.61 8.29 39.27
N ALA A 14 -9.65 7.62 39.90
CA ALA A 14 -8.79 6.67 39.23
C ALA A 14 -8.42 5.51 40.14
N GLY A 15 -8.13 4.37 39.54
CA GLY A 15 -7.59 3.19 40.21
C GLY A 15 -6.73 2.38 39.26
N ALA A 16 -5.69 1.73 39.78
CA ALA A 16 -4.80 0.92 38.96
C ALA A 16 -4.54 -0.44 39.61
N ALA A 17 -4.37 -1.45 38.78
CA ALA A 17 -4.01 -2.80 39.22
C ALA A 17 -3.16 -3.51 38.17
N LYS A 18 -2.41 -4.52 38.62
CA LYS A 18 -1.69 -5.45 37.74
C LYS A 18 -1.93 -6.88 38.18
N VAL A 19 -2.08 -7.76 37.20
CA VAL A 19 -2.24 -9.22 37.38
C VAL A 19 -1.23 -9.92 36.49
N GLU A 20 -0.57 -10.93 37.02
CA GLU A 20 0.38 -11.74 36.27
C GLU A 20 -0.37 -12.61 35.26
N ILE A 21 0.09 -12.62 34.01
CA ILE A 21 -0.48 -13.42 32.90
C ILE A 21 0.54 -14.41 32.33
N THR A 22 1.58 -14.76 33.09
CA THR A 22 2.63 -15.69 32.66
C THR A 22 2.03 -17.07 32.33
N PRO A 23 2.16 -17.55 31.09
CA PRO A 23 1.63 -18.85 30.71
C PRO A 23 2.50 -19.98 31.27
N PRO A 24 1.97 -21.22 31.37
CA PRO A 24 2.80 -22.39 31.62
C PRO A 24 3.89 -22.56 30.56
N LEU A 25 5.01 -23.18 30.93
CA LEU A 25 6.04 -23.63 29.97
C LEU A 25 5.43 -24.55 28.90
N GLU A 26 6.11 -24.67 27.76
CA GLU A 26 5.63 -25.32 26.54
C GLU A 26 4.47 -24.60 25.83
N THR A 27 3.99 -23.47 26.36
CA THR A 27 3.10 -22.55 25.63
C THR A 27 3.88 -21.87 24.51
N PRO A 28 3.38 -21.86 23.26
CA PRO A 28 4.04 -21.17 22.16
C PRO A 28 4.34 -19.71 22.47
N LEU A 29 5.46 -19.20 21.97
CA LEU A 29 5.74 -17.76 21.96
C LEU A 29 5.23 -17.12 20.66
N ASN A 30 4.77 -15.87 20.73
CA ASN A 30 4.29 -15.13 19.57
C ASN A 30 5.35 -14.17 18.99
N GLY A 31 5.28 -13.88 17.70
CA GLY A 31 6.07 -12.84 17.02
C GLY A 31 7.06 -13.36 15.98
N TYR A 32 7.97 -14.27 16.34
CA TYR A 32 9.01 -14.75 15.42
C TYR A 32 8.65 -16.04 14.69
N GLY A 33 8.64 -15.99 13.35
CA GLY A 33 8.41 -17.16 12.49
C GLY A 33 9.53 -18.21 12.54
N ASP A 34 10.77 -17.83 12.89
CA ASP A 34 11.91 -18.76 13.01
C ASP A 34 11.76 -19.75 14.19
N ARG A 35 10.84 -19.45 15.11
CA ARG A 35 10.45 -20.37 16.18
C ARG A 35 9.57 -21.49 15.67
N MET A 36 8.91 -21.33 14.53
CA MET A 36 7.94 -22.28 13.97
C MET A 36 6.88 -22.69 15.00
N GLY A 37 6.42 -21.75 15.82
CA GLY A 37 5.41 -22.00 16.85
C GLY A 37 5.87 -22.82 18.06
N ARG A 38 7.19 -22.93 18.32
CA ARG A 38 7.74 -23.62 19.49
C ARG A 38 7.33 -22.98 20.81
N GLY A 39 7.19 -23.84 21.82
CA GLY A 39 6.91 -23.47 23.21
C GLY A 39 8.07 -22.79 23.92
N ALA A 40 7.74 -21.98 24.92
CA ALA A 40 8.70 -21.43 25.86
C ALA A 40 9.34 -22.53 26.71
N ILE A 41 10.65 -22.43 26.95
CA ILE A 41 11.42 -23.39 27.75
C ILE A 41 11.90 -22.81 29.08
N ALA A 42 11.75 -21.50 29.27
CA ALA A 42 12.16 -20.78 30.47
C ALA A 42 11.28 -19.55 30.68
N VAL A 43 11.30 -19.01 31.91
CA VAL A 43 10.71 -17.70 32.27
C VAL A 43 11.85 -16.87 32.85
N HIS A 44 12.14 -15.72 32.23
CA HIS A 44 13.13 -14.77 32.74
C HIS A 44 12.48 -13.82 33.75
N ASP A 45 11.38 -13.20 33.35
CA ASP A 45 10.56 -12.31 34.16
C ASP A 45 9.06 -12.51 33.84
N PRO A 46 8.16 -12.25 34.81
CA PRO A 46 6.73 -12.40 34.60
C PRO A 46 6.18 -11.36 33.61
N VAL A 47 5.18 -11.78 32.84
CA VAL A 47 4.40 -10.90 31.95
C VAL A 47 3.08 -10.54 32.62
N TRP A 48 2.55 -9.34 32.38
CA TRP A 48 1.40 -8.81 33.14
C TRP A 48 0.31 -8.21 32.28
N ALA A 49 -0.92 -8.24 32.80
CA ALA A 49 -1.99 -7.33 32.43
C ALA A 49 -2.04 -6.19 33.45
N ARG A 50 -1.97 -4.94 33.00
CA ARG A 50 -2.03 -3.72 33.81
C ARG A 50 -3.21 -2.87 33.39
N SER A 51 -4.09 -2.56 34.33
CA SER A 51 -5.30 -1.79 34.07
C SER A 51 -5.29 -0.47 34.84
N LEU A 52 -5.71 0.59 34.18
CA LEU A 52 -5.94 1.92 34.74
C LEU A 52 -7.39 2.32 34.46
N PHE A 53 -8.17 2.45 35.52
CA PHE A 53 -9.50 3.03 35.50
C PHE A 53 -9.40 4.55 35.67
N LEU A 54 -10.14 5.30 34.85
CA LEU A 54 -10.26 6.76 34.92
C LEU A 54 -11.73 7.16 34.81
N SER A 55 -12.17 8.14 35.59
CA SER A 55 -13.51 8.70 35.50
C SER A 55 -13.49 10.19 35.82
N ASP A 56 -14.07 11.02 34.95
CA ASP A 56 -14.34 12.44 35.23
C ASP A 56 -15.76 12.67 35.79
N GLY A 57 -16.43 11.60 36.21
CA GLY A 57 -17.81 11.60 36.67
C GLY A 57 -18.86 11.61 35.55
N LYS A 58 -18.47 11.79 34.28
CA LYS A 58 -19.33 11.71 33.09
C LYS A 58 -18.92 10.56 32.17
N THR A 59 -17.63 10.39 31.97
CA THR A 59 -16.99 9.40 31.12
C THR A 59 -16.12 8.50 32.00
N ALA A 60 -16.37 7.20 31.96
CA ALA A 60 -15.52 6.20 32.59
C ALA A 60 -14.73 5.43 31.52
N VAL A 61 -13.43 5.22 31.74
CA VAL A 61 -12.49 4.60 30.79
C VAL A 61 -11.66 3.53 31.50
N LEU A 62 -11.41 2.42 30.80
CA LEU A 62 -10.42 1.43 31.21
C LEU A 62 -9.32 1.35 30.15
N LEU A 63 -8.12 1.78 30.52
CA LEU A 63 -6.91 1.58 29.73
C LEU A 63 -6.20 0.32 30.23
N VAL A 64 -6.10 -0.69 29.38
CA VAL A 64 -5.58 -2.02 29.73
C VAL A 64 -4.38 -2.33 28.84
N ASN A 65 -3.20 -2.37 29.43
CA ASN A 65 -1.97 -2.74 28.74
C ASN A 65 -1.54 -4.15 29.12
N THR A 66 -1.15 -4.94 28.12
CA THR A 66 -0.72 -6.33 28.31
C THR A 66 0.69 -6.53 27.79
N ASP A 67 1.50 -7.28 28.53
CA ASP A 67 2.81 -7.75 28.06
C ASP A 67 2.61 -8.94 27.12
N LEU A 68 1.99 -8.66 25.97
CA LEU A 68 1.71 -9.60 24.89
C LEU A 68 2.32 -9.08 23.58
N CYS A 69 2.39 -9.96 22.58
CA CYS A 69 2.77 -9.55 21.23
C CYS A 69 1.64 -8.72 20.60
N VAL A 70 0.39 -9.19 20.60
CA VAL A 70 -0.72 -8.47 19.94
C VAL A 70 -2.01 -8.64 20.73
N ILE A 71 -2.92 -7.69 20.58
CA ILE A 71 -4.34 -7.90 20.89
C ILE A 71 -5.04 -8.37 19.61
N ASN A 72 -5.19 -9.69 19.45
CA ASN A 72 -6.01 -10.23 18.35
C ASN A 72 -7.50 -10.20 18.72
N ARG A 73 -8.36 -10.33 17.70
CA ARG A 73 -9.81 -10.28 17.85
C ARG A 73 -10.33 -11.33 18.83
N GLU A 74 -9.80 -12.53 18.77
CA GLU A 74 -10.28 -13.63 19.62
C GLU A 74 -10.02 -13.33 21.10
N LEU A 75 -8.85 -12.77 21.44
CA LEU A 75 -8.57 -12.31 22.80
C LEU A 75 -9.46 -11.14 23.20
N ARG A 76 -9.58 -10.11 22.36
CA ARG A 76 -10.43 -8.94 22.64
C ARG A 76 -11.87 -9.34 22.89
N ASP A 77 -12.44 -10.10 21.95
CA ASP A 77 -13.86 -10.47 21.99
C ASP A 77 -14.11 -11.32 23.24
N ARG A 78 -13.18 -12.23 23.59
CA ARG A 78 -13.27 -13.01 24.83
C ARG A 78 -13.19 -12.14 26.08
N VAL A 79 -12.29 -11.16 26.14
CA VAL A 79 -12.22 -10.18 27.24
C VAL A 79 -13.55 -9.42 27.36
N PHE A 80 -14.13 -8.98 26.25
CA PHE A 80 -15.42 -8.26 26.24
C PHE A 80 -16.63 -9.12 26.59
N GLU A 81 -16.56 -10.44 26.39
CA GLU A 81 -17.55 -11.39 26.89
C GLU A 81 -17.42 -11.59 28.40
N LEU A 82 -16.18 -11.64 28.90
CA LEU A 82 -15.86 -11.93 30.29
C LEU A 82 -15.88 -10.71 31.22
N ALA A 83 -15.94 -9.48 30.70
CA ALA A 83 -15.87 -8.26 31.50
C ALA A 83 -17.26 -7.70 31.87
N PRO A 84 -17.91 -8.14 32.97
CA PRO A 84 -19.03 -7.42 33.54
C PRO A 84 -18.49 -6.18 34.25
N THR A 85 -18.48 -5.06 33.54
CA THR A 85 -18.06 -3.76 34.07
C THR A 85 -19.11 -2.71 33.73
N ASP A 86 -19.25 -1.71 34.60
CA ASP A 86 -20.08 -0.53 34.36
C ASP A 86 -19.46 0.42 33.31
N VAL A 87 -18.25 0.09 32.82
CA VAL A 87 -17.56 0.83 31.75
C VAL A 87 -18.06 0.33 30.39
N PRO A 88 -18.58 1.22 29.51
CA PRO A 88 -19.00 0.84 28.17
C PRO A 88 -17.86 0.19 27.37
N LYS A 89 -18.16 -0.81 26.52
CA LYS A 89 -17.14 -1.56 25.77
C LYS A 89 -16.31 -0.66 24.84
N GLU A 90 -16.93 0.39 24.30
CA GLU A 90 -16.31 1.45 23.53
C GLU A 90 -15.21 2.19 24.34
N ASN A 91 -15.36 2.30 25.66
CA ASN A 91 -14.42 2.96 26.56
C ASN A 91 -13.39 2.01 27.20
N ILE A 92 -13.37 0.74 26.80
CA ILE A 92 -12.32 -0.22 27.17
C ILE A 92 -11.26 -0.23 26.05
N LEU A 93 -10.05 0.18 26.39
CA LEU A 93 -8.91 0.34 25.47
C LEU A 93 -7.91 -0.78 25.78
N LEU A 94 -7.81 -1.78 24.89
CA LEU A 94 -6.87 -2.89 25.05
C LEU A 94 -5.61 -2.60 24.22
N THR A 95 -4.44 -2.69 24.83
CA THR A 95 -3.14 -2.48 24.17
C THR A 95 -2.18 -3.62 24.51
N ALA A 96 -1.21 -3.85 23.62
CA ALA A 96 -0.10 -4.75 23.88
C ALA A 96 1.22 -3.98 23.83
N THR A 97 2.18 -4.35 24.68
CA THR A 97 3.55 -3.79 24.59
C THR A 97 4.24 -4.18 23.29
N HIS A 98 3.79 -5.28 22.67
CA HIS A 98 4.40 -5.92 21.54
C HIS A 98 5.69 -6.69 21.89
N THR A 99 5.79 -7.25 23.10
CA THR A 99 6.88 -8.20 23.42
C THR A 99 6.75 -9.45 22.54
N HIS A 100 7.86 -9.81 21.88
CA HIS A 100 7.98 -11.07 21.14
C HIS A 100 8.30 -12.26 22.07
N SER A 101 8.28 -12.05 23.38
CA SER A 101 8.67 -13.05 24.39
C SER A 101 7.51 -13.38 25.34
N ALA A 102 6.26 -13.34 24.85
CA ALA A 102 5.06 -13.73 25.59
C ALA A 102 4.21 -14.76 24.84
N GLN A 103 3.15 -15.25 25.47
CA GLN A 103 2.28 -16.30 24.92
C GLN A 103 1.73 -15.96 23.54
N GLY A 104 1.81 -16.94 22.65
CA GLY A 104 0.98 -17.10 21.47
C GLY A 104 -0.16 -18.08 21.75
N GLY A 105 -0.50 -18.87 20.75
CA GLY A 105 -1.53 -19.91 20.83
C GLY A 105 -2.95 -19.39 20.97
N MET A 106 -3.18 -18.08 20.75
CA MET A 106 -4.48 -17.43 20.90
C MET A 106 -5.17 -17.11 19.56
N SER A 107 -4.56 -17.47 18.43
CA SER A 107 -5.10 -17.17 17.09
C SER A 107 -5.67 -18.41 16.40
N HIS A 108 -6.91 -18.33 15.96
CA HIS A 108 -7.56 -19.42 15.22
C HIS A 108 -7.01 -19.61 13.80
N PRO A 109 -6.81 -18.56 12.98
CA PRO A 109 -6.38 -18.71 11.59
C PRO A 109 -5.04 -19.45 11.46
N LEU A 110 -5.00 -20.48 10.62
CA LEU A 110 -3.83 -21.34 10.46
C LEU A 110 -2.58 -20.56 10.02
N ILE A 111 -2.77 -19.51 9.22
CA ILE A 111 -1.67 -18.68 8.68
C ILE A 111 -0.85 -18.00 9.79
N PHE A 112 -1.50 -17.61 10.90
CA PHE A 112 -0.83 -16.98 12.04
C PHE A 112 -0.16 -18.00 12.97
N ARG A 113 -0.45 -19.29 12.84
CA ARG A 113 0.14 -20.32 13.72
C ARG A 113 1.63 -20.58 13.45
N ALA A 114 2.14 -20.16 12.29
CA ALA A 114 3.58 -20.20 12.03
C ALA A 114 4.37 -19.28 12.98
N VAL A 115 3.78 -18.14 13.36
CA VAL A 115 4.39 -17.14 14.25
C VAL A 115 3.86 -17.21 15.68
N SER A 116 2.60 -17.63 15.87
CA SER A 116 1.94 -17.71 17.18
C SER A 116 1.86 -19.13 17.75
N GLY A 117 2.19 -20.16 16.98
CA GLY A 117 2.08 -21.56 17.38
C GLY A 117 0.67 -22.14 17.36
N ARG A 118 0.54 -23.38 17.86
CA ARG A 118 -0.74 -24.10 17.86
C ARG A 118 -1.78 -23.35 18.70
N PHE A 119 -3.02 -23.32 18.23
CA PHE A 119 -4.12 -22.75 19.01
C PHE A 119 -4.37 -23.57 20.28
N MET A 120 -4.41 -22.90 21.44
CA MET A 120 -4.59 -23.46 22.77
C MET A 120 -5.74 -22.74 23.46
N PRO A 121 -6.98 -23.27 23.41
CA PRO A 121 -8.17 -22.60 23.94
C PRO A 121 -8.03 -22.18 25.41
N ASN A 122 -7.38 -23.00 26.24
CA ASN A 122 -7.17 -22.70 27.65
C ASN A 122 -6.26 -21.48 27.84
N VAL A 123 -5.23 -21.30 27.00
CA VAL A 123 -4.34 -20.12 27.08
C VAL A 123 -5.11 -18.84 26.75
N LEU A 124 -5.99 -18.89 25.75
CA LEU A 124 -6.89 -17.78 25.42
C LEU A 124 -7.84 -17.47 26.58
N GLU A 125 -8.49 -18.49 27.13
CA GLU A 125 -9.45 -18.36 28.23
C GLU A 125 -8.79 -17.79 29.50
N ASP A 126 -7.70 -18.40 29.95
CA ASP A 126 -6.98 -18.01 31.16
C ASP A 126 -6.42 -16.58 31.01
N THR A 127 -5.84 -16.25 29.86
CA THR A 127 -5.32 -14.90 29.58
C THR A 127 -6.45 -13.87 29.62
N ALA A 128 -7.60 -14.14 28.98
CA ALA A 128 -8.74 -13.24 28.99
C ALA A 128 -9.30 -13.03 30.40
N GLN A 129 -9.42 -14.10 31.20
CA GLN A 129 -9.90 -14.05 32.57
C GLN A 129 -8.98 -13.20 33.48
N LEU A 130 -7.65 -13.38 33.35
CA LEU A 130 -6.67 -12.61 34.12
C LEU A 130 -6.62 -11.14 33.70
N ILE A 131 -6.83 -10.84 32.41
CA ILE A 131 -7.01 -9.45 31.94
C ILE A 131 -8.23 -8.83 32.62
N VAL A 132 -9.37 -9.51 32.64
CA VAL A 132 -10.58 -9.03 33.32
C VAL A 132 -10.37 -8.86 34.83
N GLU A 133 -9.65 -9.77 35.47
CA GLU A 133 -9.29 -9.63 36.88
C GLU A 133 -8.49 -8.34 37.13
N SER A 134 -7.54 -7.99 36.25
CA SER A 134 -6.81 -6.72 36.35
C SER A 134 -7.74 -5.51 36.23
N MET A 135 -8.73 -5.56 35.33
CA MET A 135 -9.72 -4.49 35.16
C MET A 135 -10.58 -4.32 36.42
N GLN A 136 -11.04 -5.45 36.99
CA GLN A 136 -11.80 -5.46 38.24
C GLN A 136 -10.99 -4.92 39.42
N GLY A 137 -9.70 -5.26 39.50
CA GLY A 137 -8.77 -4.71 40.49
C GLY A 137 -8.64 -3.19 40.39
N ALA A 138 -8.50 -2.65 39.17
CA ALA A 138 -8.42 -1.21 38.94
C ALA A 138 -9.72 -0.48 39.32
N LEU A 139 -10.88 -1.06 38.97
CA LEU A 139 -12.20 -0.56 39.36
C LEU A 139 -12.42 -0.58 40.88
N ALA A 140 -12.04 -1.66 41.55
CA ALA A 140 -12.17 -1.81 43.00
C ALA A 140 -11.23 -0.88 43.77
N GLY A 141 -10.04 -0.62 43.22
CA GLY A 141 -9.05 0.30 43.78
C GLY A 141 -9.30 1.77 43.46
N ARG A 142 -10.43 2.13 42.83
CA ARG A 142 -10.72 3.52 42.45
C ARG A 142 -10.82 4.41 43.69
N LYS A 143 -10.22 5.58 43.59
CA LYS A 143 -10.22 6.64 44.60
C LYS A 143 -10.17 8.00 43.92
N ARG A 144 -10.47 9.07 44.67
CA ARG A 144 -10.32 10.42 44.15
C ARG A 144 -8.90 10.64 43.66
N ALA A 145 -8.77 11.21 42.47
CA ALA A 145 -7.50 11.34 41.79
C ALA A 145 -7.40 12.63 40.99
N THR A 146 -6.19 12.93 40.55
CA THR A 146 -5.89 13.96 39.56
C THR A 146 -4.97 13.37 38.50
N ILE A 147 -4.99 13.94 37.30
CA ILE A 147 -4.24 13.44 36.14
C ILE A 147 -3.53 14.60 35.42
N GLY A 148 -2.37 14.32 34.85
CA GLY A 148 -1.64 15.25 34.01
C GLY A 148 -0.71 14.50 33.05
N PHE A 149 -0.11 15.23 32.12
CA PHE A 149 0.83 14.66 31.16
C PHE A 149 1.99 15.62 30.88
N ASP A 150 3.08 15.06 30.37
CA ASP A 150 4.23 15.80 29.84
C ASP A 150 4.82 15.04 28.63
N VAL A 151 5.69 15.73 27.89
CA VAL A 151 6.40 15.19 26.74
C VAL A 151 7.90 15.37 26.93
N SER A 152 8.61 14.24 27.01
CA SER A 152 10.06 14.19 26.96
C SER A 152 10.54 13.78 25.58
N SER A 153 11.86 13.81 25.36
CA SER A 153 12.47 13.35 24.12
C SER A 153 13.73 12.51 24.35
N HIS A 154 14.09 11.74 23.34
CA HIS A 154 15.36 11.02 23.26
C HIS A 154 16.04 11.25 21.91
N GLU A 155 17.36 11.11 21.88
CA GLU A 155 18.14 11.16 20.64
C GLU A 155 18.66 9.79 20.20
N ASN A 156 18.89 8.88 21.15
CA ASN A 156 19.67 7.65 20.92
C ASN A 156 19.04 6.40 21.52
N LEU A 157 17.75 6.42 21.85
CA LEU A 157 17.08 5.26 22.46
C LEU A 157 16.49 4.32 21.40
N THR A 158 16.12 4.86 20.24
CA THR A 158 15.53 4.11 19.13
C THR A 158 16.22 4.42 17.80
N GLU A 159 16.01 3.57 16.81
CA GLU A 159 16.48 3.75 15.44
C GLU A 159 15.51 3.13 14.43
N ASN A 160 15.52 3.67 13.20
CA ASN A 160 14.79 3.09 12.09
C ASN A 160 15.49 1.81 11.61
N ARG A 161 14.77 0.69 11.59
CA ARG A 161 15.32 -0.62 11.18
C ARG A 161 15.21 -0.88 9.67
N ARG A 162 14.40 -0.09 8.97
CA ARG A 162 14.13 -0.23 7.53
C ARG A 162 15.11 0.57 6.68
N VAL A 163 15.38 1.82 7.08
CA VAL A 163 16.29 2.73 6.38
C VAL A 163 17.35 3.23 7.37
N PRO A 164 18.65 2.97 7.13
CA PRO A 164 19.71 3.57 7.93
C PRO A 164 19.57 5.11 7.97
N GLU A 165 19.61 5.69 9.16
CA GLU A 165 19.37 7.13 9.37
C GLU A 165 17.99 7.62 8.88
N GLY A 166 17.04 6.70 8.71
CA GLY A 166 15.65 6.99 8.41
C GLY A 166 14.94 7.72 9.56
N PRO A 167 13.67 8.10 9.35
CA PRO A 167 12.91 8.83 10.35
C PRO A 167 12.79 8.03 11.66
N ILE A 168 12.87 8.75 12.78
CA ILE A 168 12.59 8.24 14.11
C ILE A 168 11.49 9.09 14.77
N ASP A 169 10.81 8.51 15.74
CA ASP A 169 9.95 9.26 16.65
C ASP A 169 10.72 9.47 17.97
N PRO A 170 11.25 10.68 18.23
CA PRO A 170 12.03 10.95 19.43
C PRO A 170 11.16 11.15 20.67
N GLN A 171 9.83 11.19 20.53
CA GLN A 171 8.91 11.56 21.61
C GLN A 171 8.79 10.44 22.66
N ILE A 172 8.87 10.82 23.93
CA ILE A 172 8.44 9.99 25.06
C ILE A 172 7.25 10.70 25.72
N GLY A 173 6.06 10.14 25.56
CA GLY A 173 4.87 10.63 26.25
C GLY A 173 4.81 10.11 27.69
N VAL A 174 4.42 10.97 28.64
CA VAL A 174 4.27 10.59 30.05
C VAL A 174 2.93 11.05 30.56
N ILE A 175 2.15 10.15 31.18
CA ILE A 175 0.92 10.46 31.92
C ILE A 175 1.14 10.07 33.36
N ARG A 176 0.79 10.96 34.28
CA ARG A 176 0.85 10.71 35.72
C ARG A 176 -0.55 10.88 36.32
N VAL A 177 -0.91 9.95 37.19
CA VAL A 177 -2.17 9.96 37.92
C VAL A 177 -1.85 9.90 39.41
N ASP A 178 -2.30 10.89 40.17
CA ASP A 178 -2.03 11.00 41.61
C ASP A 178 -3.32 10.86 42.42
N ASP A 179 -3.21 10.28 43.61
CA ASP A 179 -4.28 10.33 44.60
C ASP A 179 -4.34 11.67 45.35
N SER A 180 -5.25 11.78 46.31
CA SER A 180 -5.44 13.02 47.09
C SER A 180 -4.25 13.43 47.94
N ASP A 181 -3.31 12.51 48.21
CA ASP A 181 -2.11 12.78 48.98
C ASP A 181 -0.91 13.13 48.06
N GLY A 182 -1.13 13.18 46.75
CA GLY A 182 -0.10 13.43 45.75
C GLY A 182 0.77 12.20 45.42
N ASN A 183 0.38 11.02 45.90
CA ASN A 183 1.08 9.78 45.59
C ASN A 183 0.62 9.24 44.23
N ALA A 184 1.56 8.85 43.38
CA ALA A 184 1.25 8.30 42.07
C ALA A 184 0.48 6.97 42.20
N ILE A 185 -0.72 6.93 41.62
CA ILE A 185 -1.51 5.71 41.38
C ILE A 185 -0.95 4.97 40.17
N ALA A 186 -0.62 5.71 39.11
CA ALA A 186 -0.07 5.16 37.89
C ALA A 186 0.85 6.16 37.17
N ILE A 187 1.86 5.62 36.49
CA ILE A 187 2.73 6.34 35.57
C ILE A 187 2.73 5.58 34.24
N VAL A 188 2.24 6.22 33.19
CA VAL A 188 2.13 5.64 31.84
C VAL A 188 3.16 6.28 30.94
N ALA A 189 3.96 5.47 30.24
CA ALA A 189 4.89 5.91 29.22
C ALA A 189 4.42 5.52 27.82
N ASN A 190 4.72 6.36 26.82
CA ASN A 190 4.54 6.03 25.40
C ASN A 190 5.83 6.30 24.63
N MET A 191 6.33 5.30 23.90
CA MET A 191 7.54 5.41 23.06
C MET A 191 7.45 4.43 21.88
N ALA A 192 7.91 4.85 20.70
CA ALA A 192 7.92 4.00 19.50
C ALA A 192 9.19 3.14 19.44
N ALA A 193 9.13 1.89 19.90
CA ALA A 193 10.22 0.94 19.72
C ALA A 193 9.75 -0.51 19.89
N HIS A 194 10.06 -1.38 18.93
CA HIS A 194 9.80 -2.83 19.04
C HIS A 194 10.45 -3.45 20.30
N PRO A 195 9.71 -4.10 21.21
CA PRO A 195 10.29 -4.93 22.26
C PRO A 195 10.79 -6.27 21.70
N THR A 196 11.96 -6.18 21.06
CA THR A 196 12.68 -7.27 20.40
C THR A 196 14.16 -7.25 20.79
N THR A 197 14.46 -6.97 22.06
CA THR A 197 15.84 -6.97 22.57
C THR A 197 16.25 -8.36 23.06
N VAL A 198 15.29 -9.24 23.35
CA VAL A 198 15.53 -10.65 23.69
C VAL A 198 15.84 -11.48 22.45
N GLY A 199 16.95 -12.21 22.46
CA GLY A 199 17.39 -13.03 21.33
C GLY A 199 18.43 -14.09 21.70
N GLY A 200 19.07 -14.69 20.69
CA GLY A 200 20.15 -15.66 20.91
C GLY A 200 19.71 -16.90 21.72
N PRO A 201 20.43 -17.29 22.79
CA PRO A 201 20.08 -18.46 23.61
C PRO A 201 18.75 -18.29 24.37
N ASP A 202 18.33 -17.05 24.60
CA ASP A 202 17.13 -16.70 25.37
C ASP A 202 15.87 -16.56 24.50
N LYS A 203 15.95 -16.84 23.20
CA LYS A 203 14.85 -16.64 22.26
C LYS A 203 13.58 -17.45 22.55
N LEU A 204 13.65 -18.45 23.44
CA LEU A 204 12.53 -19.27 23.90
C LEU A 204 12.18 -19.02 25.39
N SER A 205 12.62 -17.89 25.94
CA SER A 205 12.28 -17.46 27.30
C SER A 205 11.05 -16.54 27.30
N ILE A 206 10.19 -16.68 28.30
CA ILE A 206 9.12 -15.71 28.58
C ILE A 206 9.72 -14.47 29.24
N SER A 207 9.35 -13.29 28.76
CA SER A 207 9.82 -11.99 29.25
C SER A 207 8.92 -10.85 28.77
N ALA A 208 8.75 -9.82 29.60
CA ALA A 208 8.15 -8.56 29.19
C ALA A 208 9.09 -7.69 28.32
N ASP A 209 10.31 -8.17 28.00
CA ASP A 209 11.39 -7.46 27.28
C ASP A 209 11.81 -6.16 28.03
N TYR A 210 12.32 -5.14 27.35
CA TYR A 210 12.74 -3.89 28.00
C TYR A 210 11.61 -3.18 28.79
N PRO A 211 10.30 -3.30 28.43
CA PRO A 211 9.22 -2.84 29.29
C PRO A 211 9.26 -3.43 30.71
N GLY A 212 9.65 -4.70 30.88
CA GLY A 212 9.80 -5.36 32.19
C GLY A 212 10.75 -4.62 33.14
N TYR A 213 11.92 -4.24 32.62
CA TYR A 213 12.91 -3.45 33.35
C TYR A 213 12.46 -2.00 33.57
N PHE A 214 11.73 -1.41 32.63
CA PHE A 214 11.11 -0.10 32.79
C PHE A 214 10.13 -0.09 33.97
N TYR A 215 9.21 -1.07 34.04
CA TYR A 215 8.23 -1.16 35.13
C TYR A 215 8.93 -1.24 36.48
N SER A 216 9.89 -2.16 36.61
CA SER A 216 10.63 -2.39 37.85
C SER A 216 11.36 -1.13 38.30
N ALA A 217 11.96 -0.38 37.37
CA ALA A 217 12.70 0.85 37.68
C ALA A 217 11.80 2.03 38.06
N VAL A 218 10.62 2.17 37.44
CA VAL A 218 9.64 3.21 37.79
C VAL A 218 8.97 2.89 39.13
N GLU A 219 8.46 1.66 39.31
CA GLU A 219 7.76 1.26 40.53
C GLU A 219 8.68 1.29 41.77
N ALA A 220 9.99 1.05 41.61
CA ALA A 220 10.97 1.18 42.69
C ALA A 220 11.23 2.64 43.13
N GLN A 221 10.95 3.62 42.26
CA GLN A 221 11.15 5.06 42.54
C GLN A 221 9.84 5.78 42.91
N ALA A 222 8.70 5.21 42.53
CA ALA A 222 7.38 5.76 42.81
C ALA A 222 6.86 5.38 44.21
N ALA A 223 5.72 5.95 44.60
CA ALA A 223 5.04 5.59 45.84
C ALA A 223 4.58 4.12 45.82
N ALA A 224 4.51 3.49 47.00
CA ALA A 224 4.04 2.12 47.13
C ALA A 224 2.62 1.97 46.55
N GLY A 225 2.44 0.99 45.66
CA GLY A 225 1.17 0.74 44.98
C GLY A 225 1.00 1.46 43.63
N CYS A 226 1.98 2.28 43.20
CA CYS A 226 2.01 2.82 41.85
C CYS A 226 2.13 1.69 40.81
N VAL A 227 1.33 1.75 39.74
CA VAL A 227 1.42 0.84 38.60
C VAL A 227 2.07 1.55 37.41
N ALA A 228 3.22 1.06 36.97
CA ALA A 228 3.88 1.57 35.76
C ALA A 228 3.30 0.89 34.51
N MET A 229 3.00 1.64 33.45
CA MET A 229 2.45 1.12 32.19
C MET A 229 3.25 1.62 30.99
N PHE A 230 3.39 0.78 29.97
CA PHE A 230 4.10 1.11 28.73
C PHE A 230 3.17 0.90 27.55
N LEU A 231 2.90 1.97 26.80
CA LEU A 231 2.12 1.95 25.57
C LEU A 231 3.08 2.05 24.40
N ASN A 232 3.07 1.08 23.49
CA ASN A 232 3.93 1.15 22.31
C ASN A 232 3.50 2.26 21.36
N GLY A 233 4.45 2.81 20.60
CA GLY A 233 4.27 3.97 19.73
C GLY A 233 3.82 3.64 18.32
N ALA A 234 4.48 4.24 17.34
CA ALA A 234 4.44 3.80 15.94
C ALA A 234 5.70 2.98 15.63
N GLU A 235 5.74 1.76 16.15
CA GLU A 235 6.92 0.90 16.19
C GLU A 235 7.23 0.11 14.92
N GLY A 236 6.36 0.12 13.90
CA GLY A 236 6.43 -0.79 12.77
C GLY A 236 7.80 -0.86 12.08
N ASP A 237 8.54 0.24 12.05
CA ASP A 237 9.93 0.28 11.56
C ASP A 237 10.93 0.85 12.58
N GLN A 238 10.59 0.85 13.87
CA GLN A 238 11.43 1.35 14.96
C GLN A 238 11.90 0.24 15.88
N ARG A 239 13.18 0.23 16.24
CA ARG A 239 13.74 -0.70 17.25
C ARG A 239 14.59 0.03 18.29
N PRO A 240 14.79 -0.54 19.49
CA PRO A 240 15.75 0.00 20.45
C PRO A 240 17.16 0.02 19.87
N LYS A 241 17.85 1.16 20.00
CA LYS A 241 19.26 1.30 19.62
C LYS A 241 20.14 0.59 20.64
N ASN A 242 21.35 0.20 20.22
CA ASN A 242 22.35 -0.40 21.11
C ASN A 242 23.72 0.30 20.96
N PRO A 243 23.84 1.58 21.35
CA PRO A 243 25.06 2.36 21.14
C PRO A 243 26.26 1.81 21.95
N GLU A 244 25.99 1.12 23.05
CA GLU A 244 27.00 0.54 23.94
C GLU A 244 27.43 -0.88 23.52
N ASN A 245 26.87 -1.43 22.44
CA ASN A 245 27.11 -2.81 21.97
C ASN A 245 26.90 -3.86 23.09
N LEU A 246 25.92 -3.63 23.96
CA LEU A 246 25.57 -4.54 25.04
C LEU A 246 24.99 -5.85 24.45
N VAL A 247 25.16 -6.95 25.17
CA VAL A 247 24.72 -8.28 24.71
C VAL A 247 23.70 -8.90 25.66
N GLY A 248 22.72 -9.61 25.09
CA GLY A 248 21.66 -10.28 25.84
C GLY A 248 20.90 -9.32 26.77
N TRP A 249 20.58 -9.81 27.97
CA TRP A 249 19.80 -9.09 28.98
C TRP A 249 20.37 -7.72 29.39
N ALA A 250 21.69 -7.49 29.25
CA ALA A 250 22.28 -6.20 29.57
C ALA A 250 21.75 -5.09 28.64
N HIS A 251 21.49 -5.40 27.37
CA HIS A 251 20.88 -4.45 26.43
C HIS A 251 19.42 -4.19 26.78
N THR A 252 18.63 -5.25 27.00
CA THR A 252 17.23 -5.17 27.45
C THR A 252 17.09 -4.32 28.71
N GLU A 253 17.92 -4.57 29.72
CA GLU A 253 17.94 -3.82 30.99
C GLU A 253 18.32 -2.35 30.79
N TRP A 254 19.34 -2.09 29.96
CA TRP A 254 19.78 -0.73 29.67
C TRP A 254 18.66 0.09 29.03
N VAL A 255 17.98 -0.44 28.01
CA VAL A 255 16.86 0.26 27.33
C VAL A 255 15.76 0.59 28.34
N GLY A 256 15.34 -0.38 29.16
CA GLY A 256 14.30 -0.18 30.17
C GLY A 256 14.66 0.87 31.21
N LYS A 257 15.91 0.87 31.69
CA LYS A 257 16.42 1.86 32.66
C LYS A 257 16.55 3.27 32.07
N GLN A 258 17.01 3.40 30.82
CA GLN A 258 17.09 4.70 30.15
C GLN A 258 15.70 5.30 29.94
N LEU A 259 14.73 4.48 29.53
CA LEU A 259 13.33 4.91 29.43
C LEU A 259 12.79 5.35 30.80
N ALA A 260 12.99 4.53 31.84
CA ALA A 260 12.52 4.85 33.19
C ALA A 260 13.10 6.16 33.73
N ALA A 261 14.39 6.42 33.51
CA ALA A 261 15.02 7.67 33.93
C ALA A 261 14.36 8.89 33.28
N LYS A 262 14.15 8.86 31.95
CA LYS A 262 13.48 9.95 31.21
C LYS A 262 12.03 10.14 31.63
N VAL A 263 11.32 9.04 31.89
CA VAL A 263 9.92 9.07 32.33
C VAL A 263 9.80 9.64 33.74
N MET A 264 10.66 9.25 34.67
CA MET A 264 10.63 9.77 36.04
C MET A 264 11.01 11.25 36.11
N GLU A 265 11.97 11.70 35.28
CA GLU A 265 12.30 13.12 35.14
C GLU A 265 11.07 13.94 34.70
N ALA A 266 10.42 13.53 33.62
CA ALA A 266 9.22 14.22 33.12
C ALA A 266 8.04 14.11 34.10
N ALA A 267 7.84 12.96 34.74
CA ALA A 267 6.78 12.76 35.74
C ALA A 267 6.93 13.69 36.97
N GLY A 268 8.17 14.09 37.29
CA GLY A 268 8.46 15.09 38.33
C GLY A 268 8.01 16.51 37.97
N ASN A 269 7.83 16.82 36.68
CA ASN A 269 7.42 18.13 36.20
C ASN A 269 5.90 18.25 35.96
N ILE A 270 5.18 17.13 35.97
CA ILE A 270 3.73 17.11 35.73
C ILE A 270 2.98 17.76 36.89
N THR A 271 2.14 18.74 36.56
CA THR A 271 1.09 19.24 37.46
C THR A 271 -0.22 18.52 37.14
N CYS A 272 -0.70 17.69 38.06
CA CYS A 272 -1.95 16.96 37.91
C CYS A 272 -3.17 17.85 38.28
N GLY A 273 -4.29 17.63 37.59
CA GLY A 273 -5.58 18.27 37.88
C GLY A 273 -6.76 17.37 37.55
N GLU A 274 -7.97 17.85 37.79
CA GLU A 274 -9.19 17.16 37.33
C GLU A 274 -9.40 17.54 35.84
N LEU A 275 -9.17 16.61 34.92
CA LEU A 275 -9.27 16.83 33.46
C LEU A 275 -10.48 16.10 32.87
N GLU A 276 -11.11 16.69 31.85
CA GLU A 276 -12.21 16.04 31.12
C GLU A 276 -11.69 14.84 30.30
N LEU A 277 -12.51 13.79 30.21
CA LEU A 277 -12.26 12.60 29.42
C LEU A 277 -13.26 12.49 28.26
N ARG A 278 -12.75 12.20 27.05
CA ARG A 278 -13.61 11.89 25.88
C ARG A 278 -13.06 10.71 25.12
N VAL A 279 -13.93 9.77 24.79
CA VAL A 279 -13.61 8.62 23.94
C VAL A 279 -14.28 8.80 22.59
N GLY A 280 -13.49 8.84 21.52
CA GLY A 280 -13.98 8.69 20.16
C GLY A 280 -13.85 7.24 19.72
N HIS A 281 -14.84 6.70 19.02
CA HIS A 281 -14.74 5.36 18.47
C HIS A 281 -15.50 5.24 17.14
N ALA A 282 -15.02 4.37 16.26
CA ALA A 282 -15.69 3.98 15.04
C ALA A 282 -15.37 2.52 14.70
N THR A 283 -16.23 1.91 13.88
CA THR A 283 -15.98 0.59 13.28
C THR A 283 -16.08 0.69 11.75
N PRO A 284 -15.12 1.40 11.11
CA PRO A 284 -15.15 1.61 9.67
C PRO A 284 -14.82 0.34 8.89
N ASP A 285 -15.30 0.31 7.64
CA ASP A 285 -14.85 -0.63 6.63
C ASP A 285 -13.39 -0.35 6.27
N LEU A 286 -12.60 -1.41 6.15
CA LEU A 286 -11.21 -1.37 5.71
C LEU A 286 -11.15 -1.33 4.18
N PRO A 287 -10.06 -0.78 3.60
CA PRO A 287 -9.82 -0.90 2.17
C PRO A 287 -9.87 -2.37 1.69
N PRO A 288 -10.26 -2.65 0.44
CA PRO A 288 -10.28 -4.02 -0.08
C PRO A 288 -8.92 -4.70 -0.02
N THR A 289 -8.89 -5.99 0.33
CA THR A 289 -7.67 -6.79 0.45
C THR A 289 -7.76 -8.12 -0.29
N MET A 290 -6.63 -8.57 -0.88
CA MET A 290 -6.51 -9.93 -1.42
C MET A 290 -6.45 -11.01 -0.33
N ALA A 291 -6.21 -10.60 0.92
CA ALA A 291 -6.07 -11.47 2.08
C ALA A 291 -7.38 -11.69 2.85
N SER A 292 -8.54 -11.46 2.22
CA SER A 292 -9.87 -11.47 2.85
C SER A 292 -10.26 -12.80 3.52
N SER A 293 -9.56 -13.89 3.21
CA SER A 293 -9.76 -15.20 3.85
C SER A 293 -9.21 -15.28 5.28
N PHE A 294 -8.31 -14.35 5.68
CA PHE A 294 -7.71 -14.33 7.01
C PHE A 294 -7.50 -12.93 7.60
N MET A 295 -7.73 -11.88 6.82
CA MET A 295 -7.74 -10.49 7.27
C MET A 295 -9.18 -9.97 7.35
N PRO A 296 -9.52 -9.13 8.33
CA PRO A 296 -10.88 -8.64 8.51
C PRO A 296 -11.29 -7.56 7.49
N ALA A 297 -12.61 -7.40 7.28
CA ALA A 297 -13.17 -6.37 6.40
C ALA A 297 -13.48 -5.04 7.11
N THR A 298 -13.57 -5.04 8.44
CA THR A 298 -13.76 -3.84 9.28
C THR A 298 -12.70 -3.82 10.37
N THR A 299 -12.52 -2.73 11.10
CA THR A 299 -11.73 -2.73 12.34
C THR A 299 -12.27 -1.71 13.33
N VAL A 300 -11.79 -1.73 14.57
CA VAL A 300 -12.17 -0.75 15.60
C VAL A 300 -11.06 0.28 15.72
N ILE A 301 -11.40 1.55 15.54
CA ILE A 301 -10.51 2.69 15.77
C ILE A 301 -11.03 3.48 16.96
N LYS A 302 -10.14 3.88 17.87
CA LYS A 302 -10.48 4.63 19.07
C LYS A 302 -9.52 5.79 19.31
N THR A 303 -10.03 6.85 19.94
CA THR A 303 -9.25 7.95 20.50
C THR A 303 -9.60 8.14 21.96
N LEU A 304 -8.64 8.60 22.77
CA LEU A 304 -8.87 9.08 24.13
C LEU A 304 -8.32 10.49 24.24
N GLU A 305 -9.17 11.44 24.58
CA GLU A 305 -8.77 12.80 24.96
C GLU A 305 -8.73 12.91 26.49
N ILE A 306 -7.63 13.44 27.01
CA ILE A 306 -7.44 13.75 28.43
C ILE A 306 -7.09 15.24 28.50
N GLY A 307 -8.08 16.09 28.76
CA GLY A 307 -7.91 17.54 28.63
C GLY A 307 -7.51 17.93 27.20
N ASP A 308 -6.26 18.37 26.99
CA ASP A 308 -5.70 18.76 25.69
C ASP A 308 -4.63 17.80 25.15
N LEU A 309 -4.51 16.60 25.74
CA LEU A 309 -3.76 15.46 25.20
C LEU A 309 -4.68 14.57 24.36
N LEU A 310 -4.20 14.10 23.20
CA LEU A 310 -4.85 13.08 22.37
C LEU A 310 -4.04 11.78 22.35
N LEU A 311 -4.69 10.65 22.63
CA LEU A 311 -4.17 9.32 22.32
C LEU A 311 -4.93 8.75 21.11
N THR A 312 -4.21 8.21 20.13
CA THR A 312 -4.80 7.52 18.97
C THR A 312 -4.42 6.04 18.99
N PHE A 313 -5.41 5.16 19.06
CA PHE A 313 -5.21 3.71 19.19
C PHE A 313 -5.28 3.04 17.81
N VAL A 314 -4.12 2.64 17.29
CA VAL A 314 -3.95 2.10 15.96
C VAL A 314 -3.99 0.56 15.99
N PRO A 315 -4.87 -0.08 15.20
CA PRO A 315 -5.05 -1.54 15.21
C PRO A 315 -3.96 -2.31 14.46
N GLY A 316 -2.68 -2.11 14.76
CA GLY A 316 -1.58 -2.77 14.06
C GLY A 316 -0.23 -2.16 14.39
N GLU A 317 0.74 -2.39 13.51
CA GLU A 317 2.11 -1.91 13.63
C GLU A 317 2.35 -0.76 12.63
N PRO A 318 1.97 0.50 12.95
CA PRO A 318 2.20 1.61 12.04
C PRO A 318 3.68 1.97 11.96
N CYS A 319 4.19 2.15 10.75
CA CYS A 319 5.51 2.77 10.54
C CYS A 319 5.53 4.19 11.09
N VAL A 320 6.72 4.65 11.46
CA VAL A 320 6.92 5.91 12.18
C VAL A 320 6.35 7.13 11.45
N GLU A 321 6.38 7.15 10.12
CA GLU A 321 5.86 8.28 9.34
C GLU A 321 4.36 8.51 9.56
N ILE A 322 3.59 7.43 9.78
CA ILE A 322 2.16 7.51 10.09
C ILE A 322 1.97 8.18 11.46
N GLY A 323 2.72 7.76 12.47
CA GLY A 323 2.68 8.36 13.81
C GLY A 323 3.07 9.84 13.81
N LEU A 324 4.13 10.21 13.09
CA LEU A 324 4.58 11.59 12.93
C LEU A 324 3.52 12.47 12.24
N ARG A 325 2.83 11.94 11.22
CA ARG A 325 1.75 12.66 10.53
C ARG A 325 0.50 12.81 11.38
N LEU A 326 0.08 11.76 12.10
CA LEU A 326 -1.02 11.85 13.07
C LEU A 326 -0.75 12.93 14.12
N ARG A 327 0.47 12.99 14.66
CA ARG A 327 0.89 14.03 15.59
C ARG A 327 0.76 15.42 14.98
N ARG A 328 1.25 15.62 13.76
CA ARG A 328 1.15 16.91 13.06
C ARG A 328 -0.30 17.35 12.89
N ILE A 329 -1.18 16.44 12.47
CA ILE A 329 -2.62 16.71 12.32
C ILE A 329 -3.20 17.15 13.67
N ALA A 330 -2.95 16.40 14.75
CA ALA A 330 -3.46 16.73 16.07
C ALA A 330 -2.96 18.09 16.59
N LEU A 331 -1.68 18.41 16.43
CA LEU A 331 -1.14 19.71 16.85
C LEU A 331 -1.79 20.88 16.08
N VAL A 332 -2.05 20.71 14.78
CA VAL A 332 -2.79 21.70 13.97
C VAL A 332 -4.25 21.84 14.46
N ARG A 333 -4.87 20.75 14.91
CA ARG A 333 -6.22 20.73 15.51
C ARG A 333 -6.27 21.37 16.91
N GLY A 334 -5.13 21.79 17.47
CA GLY A 334 -5.04 22.52 18.73
C GLY A 334 -4.90 21.65 19.98
N TYR A 335 -4.52 20.38 19.83
CA TYR A 335 -4.05 19.57 20.97
C TYR A 335 -2.63 20.02 21.38
N LYS A 336 -2.29 19.90 22.66
CA LYS A 336 -0.94 20.22 23.16
C LYS A 336 0.06 19.12 22.90
N ALA A 337 -0.41 17.87 22.90
CA ALA A 337 0.40 16.69 22.62
C ALA A 337 -0.47 15.60 21.98
N GLN A 338 0.18 14.69 21.24
CA GLN A 338 -0.46 13.50 20.72
C GLN A 338 0.45 12.28 20.88
N PHE A 339 -0.12 11.20 21.39
CA PHE A 339 0.53 9.89 21.56
C PHE A 339 -0.11 8.90 20.61
N THR A 340 0.70 8.32 19.72
CA THR A 340 0.27 7.21 18.87
C THR A 340 0.45 5.93 19.67
N VAL A 341 -0.59 5.08 19.72
CA VAL A 341 -0.56 3.81 20.43
C VAL A 341 -0.82 2.67 19.45
N GLY A 342 0.24 1.97 19.03
CA GLY A 342 0.16 0.77 18.20
C GLY A 342 -0.42 -0.44 18.95
N LEU A 343 -0.71 -1.51 18.20
CA LEU A 343 -1.18 -2.81 18.71
C LEU A 343 -2.41 -2.69 19.63
N ALA A 344 -3.33 -1.81 19.27
CA ALA A 344 -4.48 -1.48 20.09
C ALA A 344 -5.79 -2.01 19.50
N ASN A 345 -6.56 -2.74 20.31
CA ASN A 345 -7.91 -3.27 20.03
C ASN A 345 -8.05 -4.22 18.82
N ASP A 346 -7.05 -4.36 17.96
CA ASP A 346 -7.05 -5.30 16.83
C ASP A 346 -5.61 -5.42 16.30
N HIS A 347 -5.40 -6.33 15.35
CA HIS A 347 -4.09 -6.50 14.72
C HIS A 347 -4.21 -6.69 13.20
N LEU A 348 -3.92 -5.61 12.47
CA LEU A 348 -3.93 -5.53 11.02
C LEU A 348 -2.54 -5.76 10.40
N LEU A 349 -1.62 -6.39 11.14
CA LEU A 349 -0.21 -6.52 10.77
C LEU A 349 0.43 -5.12 10.64
N TYR A 350 1.11 -4.83 9.53
CA TYR A 350 1.86 -3.58 9.35
C TYR A 350 1.06 -2.55 8.56
N LEU A 351 1.15 -1.29 8.99
CA LEU A 351 0.56 -0.15 8.29
C LEU A 351 1.72 0.73 7.79
N VAL A 352 1.86 0.83 6.48
CA VAL A 352 3.05 1.39 5.82
C VAL A 352 2.63 2.61 5.01
N PRO A 353 3.37 3.74 5.07
CA PRO A 353 3.03 4.91 4.27
C PRO A 353 3.11 4.57 2.77
N GLN A 354 2.27 5.20 1.95
CA GLN A 354 2.24 5.00 0.50
C GLN A 354 3.63 5.08 -0.14
N SER A 355 4.44 6.04 0.30
CA SER A 355 5.80 6.28 -0.19
C SER A 355 6.78 5.13 0.03
N ALA A 356 6.52 4.26 1.03
CA ALA A 356 7.34 3.09 1.33
C ALA A 356 6.77 1.79 0.76
N TYR A 357 5.56 1.81 0.17
CA TYR A 357 4.90 0.60 -0.35
C TYR A 357 5.67 -0.06 -1.50
N ALA A 358 6.42 0.72 -2.27
CA ALA A 358 7.24 0.25 -3.38
C ALA A 358 8.66 -0.22 -2.97
N ALA A 359 9.14 0.18 -1.79
CA ALA A 359 10.49 -0.16 -1.31
C ALA A 359 10.57 -1.60 -0.80
N PRO A 360 11.65 -2.37 -1.05
CA PRO A 360 11.76 -3.75 -0.58
C PRO A 360 12.00 -3.80 0.94
N SER A 361 10.92 -3.92 1.71
CA SER A 361 10.97 -4.09 3.17
C SER A 361 10.03 -5.19 3.68
N TYR A 362 10.29 -5.64 4.91
CA TYR A 362 9.44 -6.62 5.57
C TYR A 362 8.07 -6.02 5.89
N GLU A 363 8.04 -4.81 6.43
CA GLU A 363 6.82 -4.09 6.84
C GLU A 363 5.84 -3.97 5.68
N ARG A 364 6.33 -3.56 4.51
CA ARG A 364 5.56 -3.54 3.27
C ARG A 364 4.93 -4.89 2.99
N SER A 365 5.70 -5.97 3.09
CA SER A 365 5.24 -7.31 2.73
C SER A 365 4.11 -7.78 3.65
N MET A 366 3.97 -7.14 4.81
CA MET A 366 2.95 -7.39 5.81
C MET A 366 1.84 -6.33 5.83
N ASN A 367 1.85 -5.33 4.94
CA ASN A 367 0.69 -4.47 4.68
C ASN A 367 -0.28 -5.17 3.72
N MET A 368 -1.48 -5.48 4.21
CA MET A 368 -2.50 -6.23 3.45
C MET A 368 -3.56 -5.35 2.78
N TYR A 369 -3.63 -4.05 3.07
CA TYR A 369 -4.75 -3.17 2.69
C TYR A 369 -4.39 -2.15 1.61
N GLY A 370 -3.29 -2.39 0.89
CA GLY A 370 -2.85 -1.51 -0.18
C GLY A 370 -2.10 -0.26 0.30
N PRO A 371 -1.65 0.57 -0.65
CA PRO A 371 -0.87 1.77 -0.38
C PRO A 371 -1.70 2.93 0.19
N GLY A 372 -3.04 2.92 0.07
CA GLY A 372 -3.92 3.98 0.56
C GLY A 372 -4.37 3.84 2.03
N ILE A 373 -3.83 2.85 2.76
CA ILE A 373 -4.23 2.57 4.15
C ILE A 373 -3.88 3.72 5.12
N ASP A 374 -2.82 4.47 4.84
CA ASP A 374 -2.38 5.60 5.64
C ASP A 374 -3.35 6.78 5.54
N GLU A 375 -3.75 7.20 4.33
CA GLU A 375 -4.77 8.22 4.13
C GLU A 375 -6.12 7.81 4.71
N TRP A 376 -6.50 6.53 4.57
CA TRP A 376 -7.67 5.99 5.24
C TRP A 376 -7.59 6.19 6.77
N LEU A 377 -6.46 5.82 7.41
CA LEU A 377 -6.24 6.03 8.84
C LEU A 377 -6.35 7.51 9.23
N PHE A 378 -5.74 8.42 8.47
CA PHE A 378 -5.77 9.84 8.78
C PHE A 378 -7.20 10.39 8.77
N ARG A 379 -8.02 10.01 7.77
CA ARG A 379 -9.44 10.39 7.72
C ARG A 379 -10.23 9.84 8.91
N GLN A 380 -10.02 8.57 9.27
CA GLN A 380 -10.71 7.96 10.41
C GLN A 380 -10.38 8.70 11.71
N PHE A 381 -9.09 8.98 11.98
CA PHE A 381 -8.72 9.70 13.20
C PHE A 381 -9.14 11.17 13.21
N ASP A 382 -9.04 11.88 12.08
CA ASP A 382 -9.51 13.27 11.98
C ASP A 382 -11.00 13.40 12.31
N SER A 383 -11.81 12.40 11.89
CA SER A 383 -13.25 12.35 12.17
C SER A 383 -13.57 12.22 13.67
N LEU A 384 -12.69 11.56 14.43
CA LEU A 384 -12.84 11.27 15.87
C LEU A 384 -12.27 12.37 16.78
N MET A 385 -11.47 13.30 16.25
CA MET A 385 -10.96 14.45 17.00
C MET A 385 -12.06 15.48 17.25
N THR A 386 -12.18 15.96 18.49
CA THR A 386 -13.20 16.96 18.87
C THR A 386 -12.71 18.42 18.85
N ARG A 387 -11.39 18.66 18.83
CA ARG A 387 -10.81 20.01 18.84
C ARG A 387 -10.54 20.54 17.44
N GLY A 388 -10.59 21.86 17.27
CA GLY A 388 -10.26 22.54 16.02
C GLY A 388 -11.23 22.24 14.87
N GLU A 389 -11.02 22.90 13.74
CA GLU A 389 -11.78 22.64 12.53
C GLU A 389 -11.35 21.29 11.93
N LYS A 390 -12.33 20.45 11.59
CA LYS A 390 -12.10 19.21 10.85
C LYS A 390 -11.51 19.53 9.49
N GLN A 391 -10.72 18.60 8.94
CA GLN A 391 -10.39 18.73 7.52
C GLN A 391 -11.68 18.69 6.70
N PRO A 392 -11.84 19.57 5.70
CA PRO A 392 -12.99 19.49 4.83
C PRO A 392 -13.05 18.11 4.17
N GLU A 393 -14.24 17.53 4.10
CA GLU A 393 -14.43 16.29 3.35
C GLU A 393 -13.98 16.49 1.91
N ASP A 394 -13.32 15.48 1.36
CA ASP A 394 -12.93 15.48 -0.05
C ASP A 394 -14.19 15.67 -0.91
N ALA A 395 -14.11 16.55 -1.91
CA ALA A 395 -15.23 16.76 -2.82
C ALA A 395 -15.57 15.43 -3.52
N PRO A 396 -16.87 15.13 -3.76
CA PRO A 396 -17.24 13.94 -4.51
C PRO A 396 -16.50 13.90 -5.85
N ILE A 397 -15.85 12.77 -6.12
CA ILE A 397 -15.14 12.55 -7.37
C ILE A 397 -16.20 12.45 -8.47
N GLY A 398 -16.12 13.32 -9.47
CA GLY A 398 -17.03 13.28 -10.61
C GLY A 398 -16.84 12.01 -11.46
N ASP A 399 -17.85 11.66 -12.24
CA ASP A 399 -17.79 10.51 -13.15
C ASP A 399 -16.92 10.79 -14.40
N ALA A 400 -16.35 9.73 -14.98
CA ALA A 400 -15.74 9.81 -16.29
C ALA A 400 -16.78 10.18 -17.36
N VAL A 401 -16.42 11.06 -18.30
CA VAL A 401 -17.29 11.31 -19.46
C VAL A 401 -17.05 10.20 -20.48
N LYS A 402 -18.06 9.33 -20.66
CA LYS A 402 -18.05 8.25 -21.63
C LYS A 402 -18.77 8.66 -22.91
N ARG A 403 -18.10 8.47 -24.05
CA ARG A 403 -18.67 8.70 -25.38
C ARG A 403 -18.45 7.48 -26.27
N ASP A 404 -19.54 6.89 -26.71
CA ASP A 404 -19.49 5.81 -27.70
C ASP A 404 -19.07 6.37 -29.07
N VAL A 405 -18.21 5.63 -29.75
CA VAL A 405 -17.71 5.94 -31.09
C VAL A 405 -17.81 4.68 -31.95
N GLU A 406 -17.64 4.82 -33.27
CA GLU A 406 -17.77 3.69 -34.19
C GLU A 406 -16.79 2.55 -33.81
N ASN A 407 -17.32 1.45 -33.26
CA ASN A 407 -16.60 0.27 -32.79
C ASN A 407 -15.61 0.50 -31.63
N GLY A 408 -15.81 1.54 -30.81
CA GLY A 408 -14.97 1.80 -29.62
C GLY A 408 -15.58 2.80 -28.64
N VAL A 409 -14.81 3.16 -27.61
CA VAL A 409 -15.25 4.10 -26.56
C VAL A 409 -14.17 5.16 -26.33
N VAL A 410 -14.58 6.40 -26.10
CA VAL A 410 -13.73 7.46 -25.54
C VAL A 410 -14.12 7.71 -24.10
N LEU A 411 -13.13 7.66 -23.20
CA LEU A 411 -13.25 8.06 -21.80
C LEU A 411 -12.44 9.34 -21.58
N GLU A 412 -13.12 10.39 -21.11
CA GLU A 412 -12.46 11.61 -20.66
C GLU A 412 -12.35 11.60 -19.14
N LEU A 413 -11.12 11.77 -18.65
CA LEU A 413 -10.76 11.68 -17.24
C LEU A 413 -10.07 12.99 -16.83
N ARG A 414 -10.50 13.61 -15.73
CA ARG A 414 -10.05 14.95 -15.31
C ARG A 414 -9.87 15.00 -13.80
N GLY A 415 -8.85 15.69 -13.31
CA GLY A 415 -8.64 15.90 -11.88
C GLY A 415 -7.24 15.54 -11.43
N THR A 416 -7.05 15.35 -10.14
CA THR A 416 -5.81 14.80 -9.56
C THR A 416 -5.53 13.40 -10.13
N PRO A 417 -4.27 12.92 -10.06
CA PRO A 417 -3.93 11.56 -10.47
C PRO A 417 -4.83 10.49 -9.83
N TYR A 418 -5.15 10.61 -8.53
CA TYR A 418 -6.10 9.73 -7.84
C TYR A 418 -7.53 9.81 -8.42
N GLU A 419 -8.07 11.01 -8.63
CA GLU A 419 -9.41 11.20 -9.20
C GLU A 419 -9.53 10.62 -10.62
N ILE A 420 -8.48 10.75 -11.44
CA ILE A 420 -8.41 10.14 -12.78
C ILE A 420 -8.43 8.61 -12.69
N GLY A 421 -7.65 8.04 -11.77
CA GLY A 421 -7.67 6.62 -11.47
C GLY A 421 -9.09 6.17 -11.08
N HIS A 422 -9.69 6.85 -10.12
CA HIS A 422 -11.02 6.54 -9.60
C HIS A 422 -12.10 6.60 -10.68
N GLN A 423 -12.13 7.66 -11.48
CA GLN A 423 -13.01 7.79 -12.64
C GLN A 423 -12.87 6.62 -13.61
N HIS A 424 -11.63 6.21 -13.90
CA HIS A 424 -11.35 5.08 -14.79
C HIS A 424 -11.82 3.75 -14.21
N GLY A 425 -11.54 3.50 -12.92
CA GLY A 425 -11.98 2.30 -12.21
C GLY A 425 -13.49 2.17 -12.18
N ALA A 426 -14.19 3.25 -11.79
CA ALA A 426 -15.64 3.27 -11.71
C ALA A 426 -16.30 3.05 -13.08
N ALA A 427 -15.75 3.66 -14.13
CA ALA A 427 -16.29 3.53 -15.48
C ALA A 427 -16.14 2.12 -16.09
N LEU A 428 -15.21 1.30 -15.56
CA LEU A 428 -14.83 0.00 -16.11
C LEU A 428 -14.76 -1.12 -15.07
N ALA A 429 -15.44 -0.96 -13.93
CA ALA A 429 -15.33 -1.86 -12.79
C ALA A 429 -15.64 -3.31 -13.16
N GLU A 430 -16.74 -3.56 -13.89
CA GLU A 430 -17.14 -4.90 -14.33
C GLU A 430 -16.08 -5.55 -15.21
N GLN A 431 -15.52 -4.80 -16.17
CA GLN A 431 -14.49 -5.31 -17.08
C GLN A 431 -13.17 -5.60 -16.35
N LEU A 432 -12.78 -4.77 -15.39
CA LEU A 432 -11.58 -4.96 -14.56
C LEU A 432 -11.72 -6.21 -13.68
N GLN A 433 -12.86 -6.34 -13.00
CA GLN A 433 -13.16 -7.50 -12.15
C GLN A 433 -13.22 -8.80 -12.95
N GLN A 434 -13.86 -8.78 -14.13
CA GLN A 434 -13.92 -9.94 -15.01
C GLN A 434 -12.53 -10.32 -15.52
N ALA A 435 -11.73 -9.35 -15.98
CA ALA A 435 -10.39 -9.61 -16.48
C ALA A 435 -9.49 -10.21 -15.38
N TYR A 436 -9.57 -9.68 -14.15
CA TYR A 436 -8.85 -10.24 -13.01
C TYR A 436 -9.27 -11.70 -12.72
N ALA A 437 -10.58 -11.98 -12.73
CA ALA A 437 -11.08 -13.34 -12.51
C ALA A 437 -10.56 -14.33 -13.58
N THR A 438 -10.61 -13.96 -14.86
CA THR A 438 -10.24 -14.86 -15.96
C THR A 438 -8.74 -14.97 -16.20
N GLN A 439 -7.99 -13.88 -16.01
CA GLN A 439 -6.55 -13.84 -16.34
C GLN A 439 -5.66 -14.21 -15.17
N ILE A 440 -6.09 -13.92 -13.93
CA ILE A 440 -5.27 -14.13 -12.71
C ILE A 440 -5.86 -15.25 -11.86
N VAL A 441 -7.11 -15.12 -11.41
CA VAL A 441 -7.70 -16.04 -10.42
C VAL A 441 -7.81 -17.46 -10.98
N ALA A 442 -8.31 -17.61 -12.21
CA ALA A 442 -8.45 -18.92 -12.85
C ALA A 442 -7.13 -19.70 -12.92
N ARG A 443 -5.98 -19.01 -13.14
CA ARG A 443 -4.65 -19.61 -13.22
C ARG A 443 -4.09 -20.05 -11.87
N CYS A 444 -4.52 -19.42 -10.79
CA CYS A 444 -4.22 -19.90 -9.44
C CYS A 444 -5.09 -21.12 -9.11
N GLN A 445 -6.37 -21.07 -9.46
CA GLN A 445 -7.35 -22.14 -9.17
C GLN A 445 -7.09 -23.44 -9.95
N ASP A 446 -6.62 -23.35 -11.20
CA ASP A 446 -6.24 -24.51 -11.99
C ASP A 446 -4.84 -25.07 -11.63
N GLY A 447 -4.15 -24.44 -10.68
CA GLY A 447 -2.83 -24.84 -10.20
C GLY A 447 -1.66 -24.37 -11.08
N THR A 448 -1.91 -23.70 -12.21
CA THR A 448 -0.85 -23.23 -13.12
C THR A 448 0.12 -22.29 -12.41
N TRP A 449 -0.38 -21.43 -11.52
CA TRP A 449 0.41 -20.43 -10.79
C TRP A 449 0.66 -20.78 -9.31
N ILE A 450 0.43 -22.03 -8.91
CA ILE A 450 0.81 -22.52 -7.58
C ILE A 450 2.26 -23.03 -7.62
N PRO A 451 3.15 -22.62 -6.70
CA PRO A 451 4.52 -23.14 -6.65
C PRO A 451 4.56 -24.66 -6.51
N LYS A 452 5.40 -25.32 -7.32
CA LYS A 452 5.52 -26.79 -7.37
C LYS A 452 6.53 -27.37 -6.37
N ASP A 453 7.11 -26.52 -5.54
CA ASP A 453 8.13 -26.87 -4.54
C ASP A 453 7.79 -26.28 -3.16
N GLY A 454 8.54 -26.72 -2.14
CA GLY A 454 8.42 -26.20 -0.79
C GLY A 454 7.14 -26.66 -0.09
N TRP A 455 6.64 -25.85 0.84
CA TRP A 455 5.52 -26.27 1.69
C TRP A 455 4.18 -26.40 0.94
N TRP A 456 4.07 -25.77 -0.24
CA TRP A 456 2.88 -25.81 -1.11
C TRP A 456 2.51 -27.23 -1.56
N THR A 457 3.49 -28.13 -1.65
CA THR A 457 3.28 -29.53 -2.06
C THR A 457 2.78 -30.44 -0.93
N TYR A 458 2.86 -29.99 0.33
CA TYR A 458 2.39 -30.75 1.49
C TYR A 458 0.93 -30.44 1.86
N ALA A 459 0.32 -29.44 1.22
CA ALA A 459 -1.08 -29.12 1.45
C ALA A 459 -1.98 -30.27 0.93
N PRO A 460 -2.93 -30.75 1.74
CA PRO A 460 -3.88 -31.76 1.27
C PRO A 460 -4.69 -31.25 0.08
N SER A 461 -4.97 -32.12 -0.89
CA SER A 461 -5.67 -31.75 -2.14
C SER A 461 -7.09 -31.20 -1.97
N PHE A 462 -7.69 -31.34 -0.79
CA PHE A 462 -9.00 -30.78 -0.45
C PHE A 462 -8.94 -29.33 0.10
N VAL A 463 -7.74 -28.77 0.29
CA VAL A 463 -7.55 -27.39 0.75
C VAL A 463 -7.33 -26.49 -0.46
N ASP A 464 -8.22 -25.51 -0.67
CA ASP A 464 -8.01 -24.47 -1.68
C ASP A 464 -6.93 -23.48 -1.23
N LEU A 465 -5.77 -23.51 -1.90
CA LEU A 465 -4.65 -22.62 -1.62
C LEU A 465 -4.72 -21.32 -2.42
N SER A 466 -5.68 -21.17 -3.34
CA SER A 466 -5.75 -20.04 -4.26
C SER A 466 -5.75 -18.68 -3.55
N PRO A 467 -6.50 -18.46 -2.45
CA PRO A 467 -6.48 -17.16 -1.75
C PRO A 467 -5.10 -16.77 -1.21
N LEU A 468 -4.35 -17.75 -0.69
CA LEU A 468 -3.01 -17.52 -0.15
C LEU A 468 -1.98 -17.36 -1.28
N ALA A 469 -2.09 -18.15 -2.35
CA ALA A 469 -1.24 -18.03 -3.54
C ALA A 469 -1.42 -16.64 -4.19
N LEU A 470 -2.67 -16.20 -4.37
CA LEU A 470 -3.01 -14.88 -4.87
C LEU A 470 -2.41 -13.77 -4.01
N THR A 471 -2.60 -13.83 -2.68
CA THR A 471 -2.01 -12.84 -1.76
C THR A 471 -0.48 -12.80 -1.91
N ARG A 472 0.17 -13.96 -1.99
CA ARG A 472 1.62 -14.06 -2.12
C ARG A 472 2.13 -13.54 -3.47
N LEU A 473 1.37 -13.74 -4.55
CA LEU A 473 1.64 -13.18 -5.87
C LEU A 473 1.55 -11.66 -5.85
N GLY A 474 0.51 -11.09 -5.24
CA GLY A 474 0.34 -9.65 -5.07
C GLY A 474 1.55 -9.02 -4.37
N ILE A 475 1.92 -9.55 -3.20
CA ILE A 475 3.12 -9.13 -2.44
C ILE A 475 4.39 -9.27 -3.30
N GLY A 476 4.50 -10.37 -4.05
CA GLY A 476 5.63 -10.66 -4.92
C GLY A 476 5.77 -9.70 -6.10
N ALA A 477 4.67 -9.09 -6.56
CA ALA A 477 4.66 -8.13 -7.66
C ALA A 477 4.98 -6.70 -7.21
N ARG A 478 4.84 -6.36 -5.92
CA ARG A 478 5.13 -5.01 -5.40
C ARG A 478 6.54 -4.46 -5.69
N PRO A 479 7.64 -5.25 -5.79
CA PRO A 479 8.97 -4.70 -6.13
C PRO A 479 8.99 -4.02 -7.49
N MET A 480 8.11 -4.44 -8.40
CA MET A 480 7.96 -3.83 -9.72
C MET A 480 7.40 -2.39 -9.66
N LEU A 481 7.00 -1.89 -8.48
CA LEU A 481 6.56 -0.51 -8.29
C LEU A 481 7.72 0.49 -8.06
N VAL A 482 8.94 0.02 -7.73
CA VAL A 482 10.01 0.85 -7.12
C VAL A 482 10.43 2.08 -7.92
N SER A 483 10.24 2.07 -9.25
CA SER A 483 10.59 3.18 -10.13
C SER A 483 9.39 3.93 -10.71
N LEU A 484 8.18 3.62 -10.27
CA LEU A 484 6.99 4.39 -10.64
C LEU A 484 6.93 5.67 -9.81
N SER A 485 6.38 6.73 -10.41
CA SER A 485 6.16 7.98 -9.70
C SER A 485 5.03 7.86 -8.67
N SER A 486 5.04 8.75 -7.67
CA SER A 486 3.93 8.89 -6.71
C SER A 486 2.59 9.13 -7.41
N GLU A 487 2.58 9.92 -8.48
CA GLU A 487 1.38 10.24 -9.24
C GLU A 487 0.86 9.02 -10.01
N THR A 488 1.74 8.16 -10.53
CA THR A 488 1.33 6.88 -11.12
C THR A 488 0.78 5.93 -10.05
N LEU A 489 1.38 5.91 -8.85
CA LEU A 489 0.83 5.17 -7.72
C LEU A 489 -0.56 5.69 -7.33
N ASP A 490 -0.77 7.01 -7.30
CA ASP A 490 -2.07 7.62 -7.04
C ASP A 490 -3.12 7.23 -8.09
N VAL A 491 -2.76 7.22 -9.38
CA VAL A 491 -3.63 6.72 -10.46
C VAL A 491 -4.00 5.26 -10.21
N LEU A 492 -3.05 4.41 -9.81
CA LEU A 492 -3.31 2.99 -9.53
C LEU A 492 -4.16 2.79 -8.26
N THR A 493 -3.94 3.58 -7.21
CA THR A 493 -4.76 3.57 -5.99
C THR A 493 -6.20 3.98 -6.32
N GLY A 494 -6.37 5.10 -7.03
CA GLY A 494 -7.68 5.54 -7.48
C GLY A 494 -8.36 4.49 -8.37
N LEU A 495 -7.62 3.89 -9.30
CA LEU A 495 -8.13 2.81 -10.16
C LEU A 495 -8.67 1.63 -9.36
N ALA A 496 -7.96 1.22 -8.32
CA ALA A 496 -8.40 0.15 -7.42
C ALA A 496 -9.66 0.54 -6.65
N ASP A 497 -9.67 1.73 -6.05
CA ASP A 497 -10.79 2.23 -5.25
C ASP A 497 -12.06 2.37 -6.11
N GLY A 498 -11.95 3.01 -7.28
CA GLY A 498 -13.08 3.18 -8.20
C GLY A 498 -13.61 1.87 -8.78
N ALA A 499 -12.75 0.85 -8.94
CA ALA A 499 -13.17 -0.48 -9.37
C ALA A 499 -13.68 -1.35 -8.22
N GLU A 500 -13.63 -0.87 -6.98
CA GLU A 500 -13.92 -1.62 -5.75
C GLU A 500 -13.08 -2.90 -5.62
N MET A 501 -11.81 -2.84 -6.03
CA MET A 501 -10.89 -3.98 -6.07
C MET A 501 -9.70 -3.75 -5.13
N PRO A 502 -9.09 -4.82 -4.58
CA PRO A 502 -7.82 -4.70 -3.89
C PRO A 502 -6.72 -4.12 -4.80
N PHE A 503 -5.89 -3.21 -4.28
CA PHE A 503 -4.80 -2.61 -5.05
C PHE A 503 -3.90 -3.66 -5.71
N ASP A 504 -3.49 -4.69 -4.97
CA ASP A 504 -2.64 -5.76 -5.50
C ASP A 504 -3.32 -6.54 -6.65
N ALA A 505 -4.65 -6.62 -6.67
CA ALA A 505 -5.38 -7.29 -7.76
C ALA A 505 -5.29 -6.47 -9.05
N VAL A 506 -5.50 -5.15 -8.96
CA VAL A 506 -5.30 -4.22 -10.07
C VAL A 506 -3.85 -4.22 -10.52
N TRP A 507 -2.89 -4.25 -9.59
CA TRP A 507 -1.47 -4.29 -9.90
C TRP A 507 -1.06 -5.58 -10.64
N LEU A 508 -1.52 -6.74 -10.17
CA LEU A 508 -1.32 -8.00 -10.87
C LEU A 508 -1.92 -7.97 -12.28
N LEU A 509 -3.08 -7.33 -12.46
CA LEU A 509 -3.69 -7.14 -13.77
C LEU A 509 -2.83 -6.25 -14.68
N GLN A 510 -2.19 -5.20 -14.15
CA GLN A 510 -1.24 -4.37 -14.91
C GLN A 510 0.04 -5.14 -15.27
N CYS A 511 0.47 -6.05 -14.41
CA CYS A 511 1.61 -6.93 -14.67
C CYS A 511 1.28 -8.12 -15.57
N ALA A 512 -0.01 -8.46 -15.74
CA ALA A 512 -0.44 -9.65 -16.47
C ALA A 512 0.18 -9.78 -17.86
N PRO A 513 0.24 -8.73 -18.71
CA PRO A 513 0.88 -8.83 -20.02
C PRO A 513 2.36 -9.25 -19.95
N THR A 514 3.09 -8.77 -18.94
CA THR A 514 4.51 -9.12 -18.71
C THR A 514 4.65 -10.52 -18.11
N ILE A 515 3.82 -10.88 -17.13
CA ILE A 515 3.84 -12.19 -16.46
C ILE A 515 3.50 -13.30 -17.46
N LEU A 516 2.45 -13.09 -18.26
CA LEU A 516 1.98 -14.03 -19.30
C LEU A 516 2.99 -14.23 -20.44
N ALA A 517 3.99 -13.35 -20.58
CA ALA A 517 5.01 -13.40 -21.64
C ALA A 517 6.38 -13.97 -21.19
N SER A 518 6.48 -14.53 -19.97
CA SER A 518 7.71 -15.10 -19.40
C SER A 518 7.81 -16.65 -19.55
N GLU A 519 8.99 -17.23 -19.29
CA GLU A 519 9.46 -18.55 -19.79
C GLU A 519 8.69 -19.85 -19.42
N SER A 520 7.52 -19.82 -18.76
CA SER A 520 6.53 -20.90 -18.94
C SER A 520 5.13 -20.61 -18.38
N ALA A 521 4.11 -20.74 -19.25
CA ALA A 521 3.16 -21.85 -19.20
C ALA A 521 2.92 -22.26 -20.67
N ASP A 522 3.54 -23.37 -21.10
CA ASP A 522 3.92 -23.71 -22.50
C ASP A 522 2.81 -23.74 -23.55
N ALA A 523 1.57 -23.48 -23.18
CA ALA A 523 0.45 -23.37 -24.07
C ALA A 523 -0.45 -22.23 -23.66
N LEU A 524 -0.70 -21.30 -24.58
CA LEU A 524 -1.85 -20.40 -24.78
C LEU A 524 -1.38 -18.96 -25.09
N TYR A 525 -0.25 -18.74 -25.76
CA TYR A 525 0.14 -19.04 -27.17
C TYR A 525 -0.08 -17.83 -28.11
N GLY A 526 1.03 -17.22 -28.56
CA GLY A 526 1.15 -16.40 -29.77
C GLY A 526 0.75 -14.92 -29.64
N ALA A 527 1.71 -14.04 -29.37
CA ALA A 527 1.49 -12.60 -29.49
C ALA A 527 1.30 -12.21 -30.97
N PRO A 528 0.22 -11.49 -31.36
CA PRO A 528 0.13 -10.87 -32.67
C PRO A 528 1.20 -9.81 -32.82
N PHE A 529 1.88 -9.85 -33.94
CA PHE A 529 2.88 -8.85 -34.29
C PHE A 529 2.18 -7.48 -34.43
N CYS A 530 2.59 -6.45 -33.69
CA CYS A 530 2.13 -5.07 -33.94
C CYS A 530 2.90 -4.45 -35.14
N THR A 531 2.38 -3.38 -35.74
CA THR A 531 3.08 -2.64 -36.81
C THR A 531 3.13 -1.17 -36.46
N MET A 532 4.31 -0.58 -36.34
CA MET A 532 4.49 0.85 -36.03
C MET A 532 5.58 1.51 -36.88
N LEU A 533 5.40 2.75 -37.30
CA LEU A 533 6.42 3.52 -38.02
C LEU A 533 6.34 5.02 -37.73
N ALA A 534 7.46 5.71 -37.91
CA ALA A 534 7.52 7.17 -38.02
C ALA A 534 8.02 7.62 -39.41
N ILE A 535 7.47 8.71 -39.92
CA ILE A 535 7.92 9.40 -41.14
C ILE A 535 8.48 10.75 -40.70
N THR A 536 9.68 11.11 -41.15
CA THR A 536 10.40 12.30 -40.67
C THR A 536 10.88 13.20 -41.82
N GLY A 537 11.02 14.50 -41.53
CA GLY A 537 11.62 15.50 -42.42
C GLY A 537 10.77 15.80 -43.67
N ASP A 538 11.42 16.05 -44.81
CA ASP A 538 10.76 16.43 -46.08
C ASP A 538 9.68 15.44 -46.54
N ARG A 539 9.78 14.16 -46.15
CA ARG A 539 8.79 13.13 -46.49
C ARG A 539 7.51 13.21 -45.67
N ALA A 540 7.54 13.88 -44.52
CA ALA A 540 6.36 14.20 -43.70
C ALA A 540 5.75 15.57 -44.06
N GLY A 541 6.25 16.26 -45.09
CA GLY A 541 5.73 17.57 -45.51
C GLY A 541 5.81 18.65 -44.43
N THR A 542 4.76 19.45 -44.27
CA THR A 542 4.68 20.49 -43.21
C THR A 542 4.68 19.91 -41.80
N ASP A 543 4.35 18.64 -41.66
CA ASP A 543 4.12 17.99 -40.37
C ASP A 543 5.43 17.61 -39.68
N GLN A 544 6.51 17.46 -40.46
CA GLN A 544 7.88 17.10 -40.05
C GLN A 544 8.02 15.74 -39.35
N VAL A 545 7.01 15.28 -38.60
CA VAL A 545 6.90 13.93 -38.01
C VAL A 545 5.45 13.42 -38.10
N LEU A 546 5.25 12.22 -38.65
CA LEU A 546 3.99 11.46 -38.59
C LEU A 546 4.26 10.08 -38.00
N VAL A 547 3.38 9.58 -37.14
CA VAL A 547 3.47 8.22 -36.59
C VAL A 547 2.24 7.41 -36.96
N GLY A 548 2.43 6.21 -37.50
CA GLY A 548 1.36 5.26 -37.82
C GLY A 548 1.52 3.98 -36.99
N ARG A 549 0.44 3.48 -36.40
CA ARG A 549 0.45 2.19 -35.67
C ARG A 549 -0.83 1.38 -35.87
N ASN A 550 -0.67 0.08 -36.13
CA ASN A 550 -1.71 -0.93 -35.92
C ASN A 550 -1.35 -1.76 -34.69
N PHE A 551 -2.33 -1.92 -33.80
CA PHE A 551 -2.22 -2.80 -32.64
C PHE A 551 -3.03 -4.07 -32.87
N ASP A 552 -2.35 -5.21 -32.84
CA ASP A 552 -2.96 -6.52 -33.04
C ASP A 552 -3.01 -7.26 -31.68
N TRP A 553 -4.16 -7.83 -31.32
CA TRP A 553 -4.40 -8.60 -30.09
C TRP A 553 -5.31 -9.79 -30.38
N PRO A 554 -5.09 -11.00 -29.81
CA PRO A 554 -5.85 -12.17 -30.21
C PRO A 554 -7.27 -12.14 -29.63
N GLU A 555 -7.44 -11.64 -28.40
CA GLU A 555 -8.75 -11.51 -27.75
C GLU A 555 -9.57 -10.35 -28.34
N SER A 556 -10.88 -10.55 -28.49
CA SER A 556 -11.81 -9.51 -28.92
C SER A 556 -12.16 -8.60 -27.73
N LEU A 557 -11.29 -7.65 -27.43
CA LEU A 557 -11.50 -6.65 -26.39
C LEU A 557 -11.97 -5.34 -27.02
N THR A 558 -12.93 -4.66 -26.38
CA THR A 558 -13.36 -3.32 -26.81
C THR A 558 -12.21 -2.33 -26.61
N PRO A 559 -11.72 -1.67 -27.68
CA PRO A 559 -10.66 -0.70 -27.58
C PRO A 559 -11.18 0.62 -26.98
N ILE A 560 -10.37 1.20 -26.10
CA ILE A 560 -10.72 2.41 -25.35
C ILE A 560 -9.68 3.47 -25.62
N VAL A 561 -10.14 4.66 -26.02
CA VAL A 561 -9.33 5.86 -26.04
C VAL A 561 -9.53 6.60 -24.73
N ARG A 562 -8.44 6.90 -24.04
CA ARG A 562 -8.44 7.64 -22.78
C ARG A 562 -7.82 9.00 -23.02
N ASP A 563 -8.61 10.05 -22.83
CA ASP A 563 -8.15 11.43 -22.83
C ASP A 563 -8.04 11.88 -21.38
N MET A 564 -6.82 12.05 -20.87
CA MET A 564 -6.54 12.34 -19.47
C MET A 564 -5.96 13.74 -19.30
N ASP A 565 -6.51 14.51 -18.38
CA ASP A 565 -6.04 15.85 -18.02
C ASP A 565 -5.70 15.92 -16.51
N PRO A 566 -4.51 15.40 -16.11
CA PRO A 566 -4.10 15.38 -14.72
C PRO A 566 -3.73 16.78 -14.22
N LYS A 567 -4.30 17.17 -13.07
CA LYS A 567 -3.88 18.36 -12.33
C LYS A 567 -2.43 18.19 -11.88
N GLY A 568 -1.56 19.08 -12.35
CA GLY A 568 -0.12 19.03 -12.05
C GLY A 568 0.72 18.20 -13.02
N GLY A 569 0.11 17.58 -14.05
CA GLY A 569 0.79 16.87 -15.12
C GLY A 569 0.45 17.44 -16.51
N MET A 570 0.92 16.77 -17.55
CA MET A 570 0.53 17.07 -18.93
C MET A 570 -0.76 16.35 -19.30
N ARG A 571 -1.65 17.01 -20.05
CA ARG A 571 -2.76 16.33 -20.73
C ARG A 571 -2.21 15.37 -21.77
N TYR A 572 -2.75 14.16 -21.83
CA TYR A 572 -2.32 13.13 -22.77
C TYR A 572 -3.46 12.22 -23.17
N VAL A 573 -3.30 11.61 -24.33
CA VAL A 573 -4.25 10.63 -24.85
C VAL A 573 -3.53 9.31 -25.11
N GLN A 574 -4.16 8.21 -24.73
CA GLN A 574 -3.66 6.87 -25.00
C GLN A 574 -4.77 5.94 -25.47
N VAL A 575 -4.39 4.85 -26.14
CA VAL A 575 -5.33 3.81 -26.58
C VAL A 575 -4.89 2.48 -25.99
N GLY A 576 -5.85 1.76 -25.41
CA GLY A 576 -5.64 0.45 -24.80
C GLY A 576 -6.94 -0.30 -24.60
N PHE A 577 -6.99 -1.17 -23.60
CA PHE A 577 -8.14 -2.00 -23.26
C PHE A 577 -8.60 -1.76 -21.84
N ALA A 578 -9.84 -2.13 -21.54
CA ALA A 578 -10.44 -1.92 -20.23
C ALA A 578 -9.60 -2.46 -19.05
N SER A 579 -8.93 -3.59 -19.24
CA SER A 579 -8.14 -4.26 -18.21
C SER A 579 -6.83 -3.55 -17.80
N THR A 580 -6.31 -2.64 -18.62
CA THR A 580 -4.96 -2.06 -18.41
C THR A 580 -4.94 -0.55 -18.59
N ILE A 581 -4.30 0.16 -17.66
CA ILE A 581 -4.08 1.61 -17.74
C ILE A 581 -2.71 1.99 -18.35
N GLY A 582 -1.79 1.03 -18.46
CA GLY A 582 -0.48 1.22 -19.09
C GLY A 582 -0.58 1.72 -20.55
N ALA A 583 0.43 2.48 -20.97
CA ALA A 583 0.47 3.09 -22.29
C ALA A 583 1.07 2.13 -23.32
N PHE A 584 0.20 1.55 -24.14
CA PHE A 584 0.62 0.90 -25.37
C PHE A 584 0.94 1.97 -26.41
N THR A 585 -0.06 2.76 -26.82
CA THR A 585 0.06 3.88 -27.77
C THR A 585 -0.41 5.15 -27.11
N GLY A 586 0.33 6.26 -27.24
CA GLY A 586 -0.19 7.55 -26.79
C GLY A 586 0.64 8.74 -27.22
N MET A 587 0.06 9.92 -27.00
CA MET A 587 0.70 11.21 -27.24
C MET A 587 0.25 12.23 -26.18
N ASN A 588 1.14 13.12 -25.75
CA ASN A 588 0.84 14.17 -24.79
C ASN A 588 0.78 15.58 -25.40
N GLU A 589 0.39 16.57 -24.59
CA GLU A 589 0.24 17.96 -25.03
C GLU A 589 1.56 18.66 -25.39
N ALA A 590 2.73 18.07 -25.08
CA ALA A 590 4.01 18.52 -25.61
C ALA A 590 4.25 18.06 -27.06
N GLY A 591 3.45 17.12 -27.55
CA GLY A 591 3.65 16.45 -28.84
C GLY A 591 4.60 15.25 -28.74
N LEU A 592 4.98 14.82 -27.53
CA LEU A 592 5.69 13.56 -27.34
C LEU A 592 4.74 12.40 -27.62
N ALA A 593 5.13 11.49 -28.51
CA ALA A 593 4.37 10.30 -28.87
C ALA A 593 5.21 9.04 -28.64
N VAL A 594 4.56 8.01 -28.10
CA VAL A 594 5.17 6.71 -27.77
C VAL A 594 4.34 5.56 -28.34
N ALA A 595 5.02 4.51 -28.78
CA ALA A 595 4.43 3.24 -29.14
C ALA A 595 5.39 2.10 -28.78
N VAL A 596 4.84 0.98 -28.29
CA VAL A 596 5.60 -0.21 -27.93
C VAL A 596 5.11 -1.44 -28.67
N GLU A 597 6.04 -2.29 -29.11
CA GLU A 597 5.75 -3.63 -29.66
C GLU A 597 6.66 -4.68 -29.01
N ARG A 598 6.13 -5.90 -28.85
CA ARG A 598 6.86 -7.06 -28.33
C ARG A 598 7.69 -7.69 -29.45
N VAL A 599 8.95 -8.01 -29.14
CA VAL A 599 9.90 -8.64 -30.08
C VAL A 599 10.57 -9.82 -29.38
N GLU A 600 10.16 -11.03 -29.73
CA GLU A 600 10.60 -12.27 -29.05
C GLU A 600 12.11 -12.51 -29.19
N SER A 601 12.69 -12.18 -30.35
CA SER A 601 14.13 -12.33 -30.60
C SER A 601 15.02 -11.46 -29.70
N LEU A 602 14.44 -10.45 -29.05
CA LEU A 602 15.13 -9.58 -28.10
C LEU A 602 15.03 -10.07 -26.63
N GLY A 603 14.52 -11.29 -26.41
CA GLY A 603 14.51 -11.98 -25.12
C GLY A 603 13.19 -11.85 -24.34
N ALA A 604 13.02 -12.61 -23.26
CA ALA A 604 11.81 -12.58 -22.43
C ALA A 604 11.71 -11.28 -21.59
N PRO A 605 10.49 -10.77 -21.31
CA PRO A 605 10.31 -9.65 -20.40
C PRO A 605 10.75 -10.00 -18.97
N SER A 606 11.30 -9.02 -18.26
CA SER A 606 11.76 -9.20 -16.87
C SER A 606 10.73 -8.72 -15.86
N LEU A 607 10.60 -9.44 -14.74
CA LEU A 607 9.82 -9.04 -13.57
C LEU A 607 10.64 -8.23 -12.54
N ALA A 608 11.84 -7.76 -12.90
CA ALA A 608 12.72 -7.02 -12.00
C ALA A 608 12.34 -5.53 -11.83
N GLY A 609 11.32 -5.03 -12.53
CA GLY A 609 10.84 -3.66 -12.45
C GLY A 609 9.48 -3.49 -13.15
N PRO A 610 8.94 -2.27 -13.26
CA PRO A 610 7.61 -2.05 -13.84
C PRO A 610 7.56 -2.48 -15.31
N PRO A 611 6.38 -2.93 -15.80
CA PRO A 611 6.15 -3.18 -17.22
C PRO A 611 6.47 -1.95 -18.08
N VAL A 612 6.88 -2.18 -19.34
CA VAL A 612 7.23 -1.09 -20.27
C VAL A 612 6.06 -0.13 -20.47
N GLU A 613 4.83 -0.64 -20.48
CA GLU A 613 3.60 0.14 -20.62
C GLU A 613 3.41 1.11 -19.45
N MET A 614 3.80 0.72 -18.24
CA MET A 614 3.72 1.58 -17.05
C MET A 614 4.83 2.63 -17.06
N VAL A 615 6.02 2.29 -17.54
CA VAL A 615 7.11 3.26 -17.75
C VAL A 615 6.71 4.32 -18.78
N LEU A 616 6.06 3.91 -19.87
CA LEU A 616 5.57 4.81 -20.91
C LEU A 616 4.35 5.63 -20.47
N HIS A 617 3.50 5.08 -19.61
CA HIS A 617 2.39 5.82 -19.01
C HIS A 617 2.91 7.01 -18.19
N ASP A 618 3.89 6.77 -17.31
CA ASP A 618 4.52 7.84 -16.53
C ASP A 618 5.26 8.84 -17.45
N ALA A 619 5.88 8.37 -18.54
CA ALA A 619 6.52 9.22 -19.53
C ALA A 619 5.51 10.17 -20.22
N LEU A 620 4.34 9.69 -20.63
CA LEU A 620 3.32 10.55 -21.26
C LEU A 620 2.84 11.66 -20.33
N GLN A 621 2.76 11.38 -19.02
CA GLN A 621 2.34 12.35 -18.02
C GLN A 621 3.43 13.39 -17.68
N LYS A 622 4.72 13.01 -17.72
CA LYS A 622 5.83 13.82 -17.16
C LYS A 622 6.86 14.32 -18.17
N ASP A 623 7.13 13.56 -19.23
CA ASP A 623 8.22 13.84 -20.15
C ASP A 623 7.74 14.68 -21.35
N ARG A 624 8.54 15.65 -21.76
CA ARG A 624 8.23 16.61 -22.83
C ARG A 624 8.98 16.31 -24.12
N SER A 625 10.02 15.48 -24.05
CA SER A 625 10.95 15.29 -25.16
C SER A 625 11.42 13.84 -25.28
N VAL A 626 11.91 13.47 -26.47
CA VAL A 626 12.51 12.15 -26.70
C VAL A 626 13.67 11.89 -25.73
N ALA A 627 14.52 12.89 -25.46
CA ALA A 627 15.69 12.74 -24.61
C ALA A 627 15.35 12.34 -23.16
N GLU A 628 14.25 12.88 -22.61
CA GLU A 628 13.77 12.53 -21.28
C GLU A 628 13.25 11.09 -21.25
N VAL A 629 12.52 10.65 -22.29
CA VAL A 629 12.07 9.26 -22.42
C VAL A 629 13.26 8.31 -22.54
N LEU A 630 14.29 8.66 -23.32
CA LEU A 630 15.51 7.85 -23.41
C LEU A 630 16.19 7.71 -22.04
N THR A 631 16.30 8.81 -21.29
CA THR A 631 16.84 8.81 -19.92
C THR A 631 16.05 7.89 -18.99
N ARG A 632 14.71 7.96 -19.06
CA ARG A 632 13.82 7.09 -18.28
C ARG A 632 13.98 5.62 -18.65
N LEU A 633 14.03 5.34 -19.94
CA LEU A 633 14.28 4.00 -20.43
C LEU A 633 15.66 3.52 -19.95
N ASP A 634 16.70 4.36 -19.95
CA ASP A 634 18.05 4.00 -19.51
C ASP A 634 18.10 3.67 -18.00
N ALA A 635 17.27 4.36 -17.22
CA ALA A 635 17.05 4.06 -15.80
C ALA A 635 16.24 2.76 -15.56
N ALA A 636 15.75 2.11 -16.61
CA ALA A 636 14.96 0.88 -16.57
C ALA A 636 15.67 -0.29 -17.31
N PRO A 637 16.85 -0.74 -16.84
CA PRO A 637 17.66 -1.76 -17.53
C PRO A 637 17.04 -3.16 -17.51
N HIS A 638 15.98 -3.38 -16.73
CA HIS A 638 15.24 -4.63 -16.70
C HIS A 638 14.37 -4.84 -17.95
N LEU A 639 14.00 -3.77 -18.66
CA LEU A 639 13.10 -3.86 -19.80
C LEU A 639 13.77 -4.64 -20.94
N ARG A 640 13.12 -5.72 -21.38
CA ARG A 640 13.63 -6.64 -22.41
C ARG A 640 12.56 -7.17 -23.33
N GLY A 641 12.97 -7.41 -24.56
CA GLY A 641 12.23 -7.88 -25.71
C GLY A 641 11.11 -6.98 -26.21
N TYR A 642 11.39 -5.69 -26.28
CA TYR A 642 10.47 -4.71 -26.85
C TYR A 642 11.21 -3.78 -27.81
N HIS A 643 10.48 -3.27 -28.80
CA HIS A 643 10.84 -2.03 -29.46
C HIS A 643 9.95 -0.91 -28.93
N VAL A 644 10.56 0.25 -28.63
CA VAL A 644 9.84 1.46 -28.25
C VAL A 644 10.10 2.53 -29.30
N LEU A 645 9.07 2.88 -30.07
CA LEU A 645 9.09 4.06 -30.93
C LEU A 645 8.78 5.28 -30.07
N VAL A 646 9.66 6.27 -30.12
CA VAL A 646 9.51 7.54 -29.42
C VAL A 646 9.83 8.69 -30.37
N CYS A 647 8.97 9.69 -30.40
CA CYS A 647 9.20 10.91 -31.18
C CYS A 647 8.54 12.12 -30.52
N ASP A 648 9.00 13.31 -30.89
CA ASP A 648 8.38 14.57 -30.53
C ASP A 648 8.10 15.39 -31.81
N ALA A 649 7.84 16.69 -31.70
CA ALA A 649 7.59 17.55 -32.86
C ALA A 649 8.82 17.79 -33.76
N ILE A 650 10.01 17.30 -33.37
CA ILE A 650 11.28 17.49 -34.07
C ILE A 650 11.65 16.19 -34.81
N ALA A 651 11.78 16.28 -36.13
CA ALA A 651 12.03 15.15 -37.02
C ALA A 651 13.28 14.33 -36.68
N GLU A 652 14.36 15.02 -36.36
CA GLU A 652 15.66 14.47 -36.05
C GLU A 652 15.69 13.73 -34.72
N ASN A 653 14.66 13.87 -33.89
CA ASN A 653 14.59 13.24 -32.58
C ASN A 653 13.93 11.86 -32.62
N ALA A 654 13.19 11.48 -33.67
CA ALA A 654 12.50 10.19 -33.70
C ALA A 654 13.47 9.00 -33.56
N ARG A 655 13.18 8.09 -32.61
CA ARG A 655 13.99 6.90 -32.32
C ARG A 655 13.11 5.65 -32.21
N VAL A 656 13.66 4.51 -32.63
CA VAL A 656 13.21 3.20 -32.15
C VAL A 656 14.28 2.67 -31.21
N VAL A 657 13.93 2.51 -29.94
CA VAL A 657 14.79 1.92 -28.91
C VAL A 657 14.54 0.43 -28.88
N GLU A 658 15.59 -0.37 -29.10
CA GLU A 658 15.49 -1.82 -29.05
C GLU A 658 15.99 -2.31 -27.70
N LEU A 659 15.10 -2.96 -26.96
CA LEU A 659 15.32 -3.40 -25.60
C LEU A 659 15.74 -4.87 -25.62
N GLY A 660 16.94 -5.16 -26.12
CA GLY A 660 17.54 -6.51 -26.09
C GLY A 660 18.43 -6.75 -24.87
N GLU A 661 19.28 -7.79 -24.92
CA GLU A 661 20.38 -7.95 -23.95
C GLU A 661 21.27 -6.70 -23.89
N THR A 662 21.53 -6.12 -25.06
CA THR A 662 22.11 -4.80 -25.22
C THR A 662 21.04 -3.88 -25.79
N ARG A 663 21.00 -2.65 -25.25
CA ARG A 663 20.15 -1.61 -25.81
C ARG A 663 20.81 -1.02 -27.05
N THR A 664 20.04 -0.93 -28.12
CA THR A 664 20.42 -0.18 -29.33
C THR A 664 19.35 0.86 -29.62
N THR A 665 19.67 1.81 -30.49
CA THR A 665 18.71 2.83 -30.92
C THR A 665 18.86 3.08 -32.41
N ARG A 666 17.75 3.00 -33.14
CA ARG A 666 17.69 3.31 -34.57
C ARG A 666 17.11 4.68 -34.83
N VAL A 667 17.64 5.32 -35.86
CA VAL A 667 17.18 6.59 -36.42
C VAL A 667 16.58 6.38 -37.80
N ALA A 668 15.79 7.33 -38.29
CA ALA A 668 15.17 7.25 -39.62
C ALA A 668 16.22 7.15 -40.73
N SER A 669 15.93 6.34 -41.75
CA SER A 669 16.71 6.27 -42.99
C SER A 669 15.82 6.73 -44.15
N ASN A 670 16.27 7.71 -44.93
CA ASN A 670 15.48 8.34 -46.00
C ASN A 670 14.07 8.79 -45.55
N GLY A 671 13.98 9.42 -44.37
CA GLY A 671 12.74 9.96 -43.82
C GLY A 671 11.72 8.92 -43.36
N VAL A 672 12.09 7.64 -43.22
CA VAL A 672 11.23 6.56 -42.71
C VAL A 672 11.96 5.80 -41.61
N LEU A 673 11.27 5.59 -40.50
CA LEU A 673 11.74 4.82 -39.34
C LEU A 673 10.71 3.73 -39.03
N LEU A 674 11.02 2.49 -39.40
CA LEU A 674 10.14 1.34 -39.18
C LEU A 674 10.40 0.74 -37.80
N GLY A 675 9.35 0.20 -37.16
CA GLY A 675 9.44 -0.53 -35.89
C GLY A 675 10.39 -1.73 -35.98
N VAL A 676 10.36 -2.50 -37.08
CA VAL A 676 11.32 -3.58 -37.38
C VAL A 676 12.08 -3.29 -38.69
N ASN A 677 13.36 -3.68 -38.77
CA ASN A 677 14.18 -3.50 -39.96
C ASN A 677 14.11 -4.73 -40.89
N PRO A 678 13.44 -4.67 -42.06
CA PRO A 678 13.24 -5.82 -42.94
C PRO A 678 14.48 -6.24 -43.74
N ALA A 679 15.63 -5.57 -43.57
CA ALA A 679 16.89 -5.88 -44.25
C ALA A 679 17.70 -6.99 -43.57
N GLU A 680 17.35 -7.35 -42.34
CA GLU A 680 17.79 -8.57 -41.68
C GLU A 680 16.90 -9.71 -42.22
N ALA A 681 17.47 -10.84 -42.64
CA ALA A 681 16.77 -11.85 -43.44
C ALA A 681 15.38 -12.21 -42.84
N PRO A 682 14.30 -12.34 -43.65
CA PRO A 682 12.94 -12.46 -43.13
C PRO A 682 12.78 -13.73 -42.29
N GLN A 683 12.47 -13.56 -41.01
CA GLN A 683 12.31 -14.65 -40.05
C GLN A 683 10.88 -14.70 -39.47
N HIS A 684 10.10 -13.60 -39.52
CA HIS A 684 8.77 -13.49 -38.91
C HIS A 684 7.70 -12.84 -39.81
N ASP A 685 6.41 -13.08 -39.52
CA ASP A 685 5.26 -12.53 -40.29
C ASP A 685 5.20 -10.98 -40.26
N ALA A 686 5.75 -10.35 -39.22
CA ALA A 686 5.91 -8.88 -39.14
C ALA A 686 6.79 -8.31 -40.25
N ASP A 687 7.84 -9.02 -40.65
CA ASP A 687 8.82 -8.55 -41.65
C ASP A 687 8.14 -8.30 -42.99
N TYR A 688 7.17 -9.16 -43.36
CA TYR A 688 6.37 -9.02 -44.58
C TYR A 688 5.50 -7.76 -44.57
N ARG A 689 4.90 -7.41 -43.42
CA ARG A 689 4.10 -6.18 -43.27
C ARG A 689 4.98 -4.94 -43.38
N TYR A 690 6.15 -4.94 -42.74
CA TYR A 690 7.11 -3.85 -42.85
C TYR A 690 7.69 -3.71 -44.27
N GLN A 691 7.90 -4.81 -45.00
CA GLN A 691 8.26 -4.79 -46.43
C GLN A 691 7.15 -4.16 -47.29
N ARG A 692 5.90 -4.56 -47.05
CA ARG A 692 4.72 -4.04 -47.76
C ARG A 692 4.55 -2.54 -47.50
N ILE A 693 4.65 -2.10 -46.25
CA ILE A 693 4.62 -0.67 -45.88
C ILE A 693 5.76 0.07 -46.58
N ASN A 694 6.98 -0.43 -46.50
CA ASN A 694 8.12 0.20 -47.16
C ASN A 694 7.89 0.31 -48.68
N ALA A 695 7.32 -0.71 -49.32
CA ALA A 695 6.97 -0.67 -50.75
C ALA A 695 5.91 0.40 -51.08
N LEU A 696 4.83 0.48 -50.30
CA LEU A 696 3.78 1.48 -50.47
C LEU A 696 4.34 2.91 -50.30
N LEU A 697 5.19 3.12 -49.30
CA LEU A 697 5.80 4.43 -49.00
C LEU A 697 6.92 4.82 -49.98
N ARG A 698 7.65 3.86 -50.56
CA ARG A 698 8.72 4.12 -51.54
C ARG A 698 8.24 4.91 -52.75
N SER A 699 6.99 4.72 -53.16
CA SER A 699 6.39 5.41 -54.31
C SER A 699 5.99 6.86 -54.03
N GLN A 700 6.00 7.30 -52.77
CA GLN A 700 5.54 8.62 -52.34
C GLN A 700 6.71 9.54 -51.93
N ARG A 701 6.68 10.77 -52.45
CA ARG A 701 7.70 11.79 -52.15
C ARG A 701 7.38 12.59 -50.87
N VAL A 702 6.10 12.87 -50.64
CA VAL A 702 5.54 13.48 -49.42
C VAL A 702 4.34 12.64 -48.99
N ILE A 703 4.23 12.34 -47.69
CA ILE A 703 3.20 11.51 -47.10
C ILE A 703 2.44 12.38 -46.09
N GLU A 704 1.16 12.60 -46.34
CA GLU A 704 0.23 13.31 -45.44
C GLU A 704 -0.49 12.31 -44.50
N SER A 705 -1.11 12.79 -43.42
CA SER A 705 -1.79 11.94 -42.44
C SER A 705 -2.88 11.04 -43.05
N ASP A 706 -3.65 11.54 -44.02
CA ASP A 706 -4.64 10.74 -44.76
C ASP A 706 -4.00 9.65 -45.64
N ALA A 707 -2.81 9.91 -46.19
CA ALA A 707 -2.06 8.94 -46.99
C ALA A 707 -1.46 7.85 -46.08
N LEU A 708 -0.94 8.22 -44.91
CA LEU A 708 -0.47 7.28 -43.91
C LEU A 708 -1.62 6.41 -43.38
N ALA A 709 -2.79 7.00 -43.09
CA ALA A 709 -3.98 6.25 -42.67
C ALA A 709 -4.40 5.20 -43.72
N ARG A 710 -4.32 5.52 -45.02
CA ARG A 710 -4.59 4.55 -46.10
C ARG A 710 -3.58 3.41 -46.14
N VAL A 711 -2.29 3.69 -45.91
CA VAL A 711 -1.24 2.66 -45.83
C VAL A 711 -1.48 1.74 -44.63
N MET A 712 -1.84 2.31 -43.48
CA MET A 712 -2.18 1.55 -42.27
C MET A 712 -3.48 0.76 -42.40
N ALA A 713 -4.33 1.10 -43.37
CA ALA A 713 -5.59 0.41 -43.67
C ALA A 713 -5.47 -0.65 -44.80
N ASP A 714 -4.26 -0.89 -45.33
CA ASP A 714 -4.03 -1.83 -46.44
C ASP A 714 -4.39 -3.27 -46.04
N ARG A 715 -5.16 -3.94 -46.89
CA ARG A 715 -5.65 -5.32 -46.69
C ARG A 715 -5.13 -6.27 -47.76
N GLU A 716 -4.07 -5.90 -48.49
CA GLU A 716 -3.52 -6.79 -49.50
C GLU A 716 -2.97 -8.07 -48.82
N PRO A 717 -3.50 -9.25 -49.15
CA PRO A 717 -3.21 -10.46 -48.39
C PRO A 717 -1.76 -10.93 -48.61
N GLY A 718 -1.08 -11.27 -47.52
CA GLY A 718 0.18 -12.01 -47.55
C GLY A 718 -0.01 -13.52 -47.77
N ARG A 719 1.05 -14.32 -47.55
CA ARG A 719 0.98 -15.79 -47.64
C ARG A 719 0.19 -16.41 -46.48
N SER A 720 0.15 -15.73 -45.33
CA SER A 720 -0.71 -16.04 -44.18
C SER A 720 -1.63 -14.83 -43.88
N GLY A 721 -2.75 -15.04 -43.19
CA GLY A 721 -3.66 -13.94 -42.79
C GLY A 721 -2.96 -12.87 -41.94
N GLN A 722 -2.01 -13.29 -41.09
CA GLN A 722 -1.22 -12.43 -40.19
C GLN A 722 -0.16 -11.58 -40.91
N GLN A 723 0.20 -11.90 -42.16
CA GLN A 723 1.10 -11.09 -42.99
C GLN A 723 0.40 -9.86 -43.61
N THR A 724 -0.91 -9.68 -43.38
CA THR A 724 -1.69 -8.52 -43.85
C THR A 724 -1.58 -7.36 -42.83
N ILE A 725 -1.42 -6.12 -43.32
CA ILE A 725 -1.25 -4.92 -42.45
C ILE A 725 -2.45 -4.71 -41.52
N VAL A 726 -3.68 -4.85 -42.03
CA VAL A 726 -4.90 -5.01 -41.21
C VAL A 726 -5.38 -6.44 -41.32
N ASN A 727 -5.39 -7.14 -40.19
CA ASN A 727 -5.79 -8.54 -40.09
C ASN A 727 -6.91 -8.72 -39.06
N ASP A 728 -7.34 -9.97 -38.85
CA ASP A 728 -8.39 -10.35 -37.90
C ASP A 728 -8.01 -10.13 -36.42
N GLN A 729 -6.72 -9.93 -36.14
CA GLN A 729 -6.19 -9.59 -34.82
C GLN A 729 -6.05 -8.08 -34.61
N THR A 730 -6.16 -7.24 -35.64
CA THR A 730 -6.14 -5.78 -35.47
C THR A 730 -7.28 -5.31 -34.56
N ARG A 731 -6.95 -4.46 -33.58
CA ARG A 731 -7.91 -3.89 -32.60
C ARG A 731 -8.06 -2.38 -32.70
N HIS A 732 -7.02 -1.68 -33.13
CA HIS A 732 -7.09 -0.26 -33.43
C HIS A 732 -5.95 0.17 -34.38
N SER A 733 -6.21 1.22 -35.15
CA SER A 733 -5.23 1.91 -35.98
C SER A 733 -5.12 3.37 -35.55
N VAL A 734 -3.90 3.85 -35.36
CA VAL A 734 -3.62 5.22 -34.90
C VAL A 734 -2.74 5.95 -35.91
N VAL A 735 -3.11 7.19 -36.21
CA VAL A 735 -2.22 8.18 -36.82
C VAL A 735 -2.02 9.34 -35.84
N MET A 736 -0.78 9.63 -35.48
CA MET A 736 -0.42 10.77 -34.61
C MET A 736 0.33 11.82 -35.39
N GLU A 737 -0.03 13.08 -35.14
CA GLU A 737 0.62 14.27 -35.68
C GLU A 737 1.24 15.09 -34.53
N PRO A 738 2.43 14.70 -34.02
CA PRO A 738 3.15 15.37 -32.93
C PRO A 738 3.16 16.90 -33.01
N ARG A 739 3.48 17.44 -34.19
CA ARG A 739 3.54 18.89 -34.44
C ARG A 739 2.21 19.59 -34.27
N TYR A 740 1.10 18.94 -34.66
CA TYR A 740 -0.25 19.50 -34.57
C TYR A 740 -0.96 19.15 -33.28
N LYS A 741 -0.41 18.19 -32.52
CA LYS A 741 -0.99 17.65 -31.29
C LYS A 741 -2.38 17.07 -31.55
N ARG A 742 -2.49 16.29 -32.63
CA ARG A 742 -3.71 15.56 -33.03
C ARG A 742 -3.43 14.07 -33.10
N MET A 743 -4.36 13.28 -32.56
CA MET A 743 -4.35 11.82 -32.64
C MET A 743 -5.65 11.34 -33.27
N HIS A 744 -5.53 10.55 -34.33
CA HIS A 744 -6.64 9.94 -35.06
C HIS A 744 -6.67 8.45 -34.75
N VAL A 745 -7.81 7.95 -34.27
CA VAL A 745 -7.95 6.55 -33.85
C VAL A 745 -9.13 5.92 -34.57
N SER A 746 -8.89 4.84 -35.31
CA SER A 746 -9.90 4.05 -36.00
C SER A 746 -9.99 2.65 -35.43
N PHE A 747 -11.21 2.12 -35.35
CA PHE A 747 -11.48 0.78 -34.84
C PHE A 747 -12.07 -0.11 -35.93
N PRO A 748 -11.67 -1.40 -35.99
CA PRO A 748 -12.22 -2.34 -36.96
C PRO A 748 -13.65 -2.75 -36.59
N ASP A 749 -14.49 -2.92 -37.61
CA ASP A 749 -15.81 -3.57 -37.47
C ASP A 749 -15.69 -5.10 -37.35
N ALA A 750 -16.82 -5.80 -37.22
CA ALA A 750 -16.86 -7.26 -37.13
C ALA A 750 -16.25 -8.00 -38.34
N ASN A 751 -16.01 -7.30 -39.47
CA ASN A 751 -15.38 -7.84 -40.68
C ASN A 751 -13.92 -7.36 -40.85
N GLY A 752 -13.34 -6.75 -39.82
CA GLY A 752 -11.98 -6.23 -39.80
C GLY A 752 -11.77 -4.96 -40.63
N LYS A 753 -12.84 -4.23 -41.01
CA LYS A 753 -12.73 -2.97 -41.75
C LYS A 753 -12.65 -1.80 -40.77
N LEU A 754 -11.62 -0.96 -40.91
CA LEU A 754 -11.47 0.25 -40.07
C LEU A 754 -12.59 1.26 -40.35
N GLY A 755 -13.27 1.69 -39.28
CA GLY A 755 -14.27 2.76 -39.28
C GLY A 755 -13.67 4.15 -39.42
N ARG A 756 -14.51 5.18 -39.32
CA ARG A 756 -14.06 6.57 -39.37
C ARG A 756 -13.21 6.92 -38.14
N PRO A 757 -12.09 7.64 -38.31
CA PRO A 757 -11.23 7.97 -37.18
C PRO A 757 -11.90 8.97 -36.24
N VAL A 758 -11.82 8.69 -34.95
CA VAL A 758 -12.05 9.67 -33.89
C VAL A 758 -10.80 10.53 -33.77
N THR A 759 -10.96 11.84 -33.86
CA THR A 759 -9.84 12.79 -33.75
C THR A 759 -9.87 13.46 -32.39
N ILE A 760 -8.76 13.42 -31.67
CA ILE A 760 -8.57 14.12 -30.39
C ILE A 760 -7.47 15.17 -30.58
N SER A 761 -7.77 16.41 -30.20
CA SER A 761 -6.81 17.50 -30.18
C SER A 761 -6.36 17.79 -28.76
N LEU A 762 -5.04 17.77 -28.56
CA LEU A 762 -4.37 18.13 -27.30
C LEU A 762 -3.93 19.60 -27.28
N ARG A 763 -4.39 20.41 -28.25
CA ARG A 763 -4.19 21.86 -28.17
C ARG A 763 -5.08 22.41 -27.07
N LYS A 764 -4.51 23.21 -26.17
CA LYS A 764 -5.32 24.04 -25.27
C LYS A 764 -6.17 24.95 -26.14
N THR A 765 -7.49 24.80 -26.08
CA THR A 765 -8.41 25.81 -26.59
C THR A 765 -8.12 27.09 -25.81
N ALA A 766 -7.85 28.20 -26.50
CA ALA A 766 -7.75 29.49 -25.83
C ALA A 766 -9.05 29.72 -25.02
N PRO A 767 -8.97 30.22 -23.78
CA PRO A 767 -10.15 30.43 -22.94
C PRO A 767 -11.18 31.34 -23.58
#